data_AF-A0A521I1M3-F1
#
_entry.id   AF-A0A521I1M3-F1
#
_cell.length_a   1.000
_cell.length_b   1.000
_cell.length_c   1.000
_cell.angle_alpha   90.00
_cell.angle_beta   90.00
_cell.angle_gamma   90.00
#
_symmetry.space_group_name_H-M   'P 1'
#
loop_
_entity.id
_entity.type
_entity.pdbx_description
1 polymer ?
#
loop_
_entity_poly.entity_id
_entity_poly.type
_entity_poly.pdbx_seq_one_letter_code
_entity_poly.pdbx_strand_id
1 'polypeptide(L)'
;MIDAALVRGEITRDEAAIYKVYALFGVGAPHVPAQFISSEPVPGDGTMLFLAALKDWEQLAPETQAQINEFITPRTPTPPPPLSAPNRASIQRTLQMLHLPAGTYWLSGVVLKHKRSTFRLQTPRGRIAIHLNAATQIQFQNKALEASKLRRGDRVEALVRVDDQQRVVGIYLLATRFPKTKAKSRAESSDGTLPWQATLDLGTGAAPSLAVDSQSNVYALWQAADGLSLQLARWDAQARTWSSAQTIADTPSADSNLTLDRHNRVHVIWSATTFDSGANQVTSGLYYTGGEWAQVSSWSSQALAMRQASGADYVHLSNPALTASELQSGGNQVHLGWREFWYQNGQPTFAIRACTFDAGAPTCSNAITLRESPYSAGRPRLATAHAYGMTAQDTAVALTFDMLDGDGNVIFYAECAAQGGCDSGQWSVVENISNGGGLYPTQADVSFDTAGSAHVVWLASSGDSSQVYYRSRVQGVWSAPQALSNVEVGIEVTGPNPVVRAGTPNNVDVLWFNALEAGQQLNYAHWDGQQWSSALPIGNAGIAHGSPGAVLDPLTNVVHVAWTEGENAVKYASAPQTAKEIGGMIDIVNNEVGPICLLNEYYETGNFRIYYTRTFPNTLNEHIEKDCRLRPPDPNQPADAVATLNPNGYPQFVIVLADSLEQSYLTYGQMGYQPQLDTMPKIDHGRYPIHVSTSPIWTNVLPSPAPAGGITFPDQMYIARDQPYNGDPNAPIDWLRTQLGAHELYHTVQYTYMGYPLVTWALSEEVRWWMEATAEWAQPHVYSQDGTYPKLLDNLLANPHLSMVQRSFSEANHAYGSFIFATFLEEQVANGIAAIIQQTWERYRVNPNADMLAAIEEVLTQNYNTNLRDVFPEFARLNYFMNQGTYDAVVPQAYPNVQDLGSLQNNWALWRIFRDRLPQNDPRRNSPNDTAAVVVVGPINQQANLYPINGNTPNIDHLGVTYVEFRTSNLNLQPGNTADLELMITIPERGGLVPLDRPRVSVIPIQVFDGVPHPPNQFVNALVTGADLTYSTTIQNFQQYDRVVVIISNILPVRNFDGMRVHYQAGLNVH
;
A
#
# COMPACT_ATOMS: atom_id res chain seq x y z
N MET A 1 -20.19 -47.16 0.40
CA MET A 1 -20.35 -48.40 -0.41
C MET A 1 -19.31 -49.45 -0.03
N ILE A 2 -18.02 -49.12 -0.03
CA ILE A 2 -16.92 -50.03 0.37
C ILE A 2 -17.13 -50.63 1.76
N ASP A 3 -17.44 -49.82 2.78
CA ASP A 3 -17.69 -50.34 4.15
C ASP A 3 -18.88 -51.31 4.21
N ALA A 4 -19.94 -51.03 3.45
CA ALA A 4 -21.10 -51.89 3.40
C ALA A 4 -20.78 -53.24 2.72
N ALA A 5 -19.90 -53.24 1.71
CA ALA A 5 -19.42 -54.46 1.05
C ALA A 5 -18.51 -55.28 2.00
N LEU A 6 -17.65 -54.62 2.76
CA LEU A 6 -16.83 -55.25 3.80
C LEU A 6 -17.70 -55.90 4.89
N VAL A 7 -18.72 -55.21 5.39
CA VAL A 7 -19.67 -55.75 6.38
C VAL A 7 -20.46 -56.94 5.84
N ARG A 8 -20.79 -56.95 4.54
CA ARG A 8 -21.45 -58.09 3.87
C ARG A 8 -20.50 -59.24 3.53
N GLY A 9 -19.18 -59.08 3.73
CA GLY A 9 -18.17 -60.08 3.37
C GLY A 9 -17.96 -60.23 1.86
N GLU A 10 -18.35 -59.23 1.06
CA GLU A 10 -18.18 -59.23 -0.40
C GLU A 10 -16.75 -58.91 -0.83
N ILE A 11 -16.00 -58.21 0.03
CA ILE A 11 -14.60 -57.84 -0.14
C ILE A 11 -13.87 -58.09 1.17
N THR A 12 -12.57 -58.38 1.09
CA THR A 12 -11.71 -58.53 2.26
C THR A 12 -11.37 -57.17 2.87
N ARG A 13 -10.80 -57.19 4.08
CA ARG A 13 -10.29 -55.98 4.74
C ARG A 13 -9.20 -55.30 3.89
N ASP A 14 -8.31 -56.09 3.30
CA ASP A 14 -7.24 -55.62 2.43
C ASP A 14 -7.77 -54.93 1.17
N GLU A 15 -8.77 -55.55 0.51
CA GLU A 15 -9.45 -54.96 -0.65
C GLU A 15 -10.16 -53.65 -0.28
N ALA A 16 -10.82 -53.60 0.88
CA ALA A 16 -11.48 -52.38 1.36
C ALA A 16 -10.49 -51.23 1.60
N ALA A 17 -9.31 -51.52 2.17
CA ALA A 17 -8.26 -50.52 2.37
C ALA A 17 -7.71 -49.99 1.04
N ILE A 18 -7.41 -50.88 0.08
CA ILE A 18 -6.93 -50.51 -1.27
C ILE A 18 -7.97 -49.66 -2.00
N TYR A 19 -9.24 -50.08 -2.01
CA TYR A 19 -10.30 -49.36 -2.72
C TYR A 19 -10.55 -47.97 -2.13
N LYS A 20 -10.42 -47.78 -0.81
CA LYS A 20 -10.53 -46.44 -0.19
C LYS A 20 -9.40 -45.51 -0.62
N VAL A 21 -8.16 -46.02 -0.66
CA VAL A 21 -6.98 -45.24 -1.11
C VAL A 21 -7.10 -44.89 -2.60
N TYR A 22 -7.48 -45.85 -3.44
CA TYR A 22 -7.67 -45.59 -4.88
C TYR A 22 -8.83 -44.64 -5.17
N ALA A 23 -9.95 -44.77 -4.47
CA ALA A 23 -11.06 -43.83 -4.59
C ALA A 23 -10.65 -42.40 -4.19
N LEU A 24 -9.84 -42.24 -3.14
CA LEU A 24 -9.32 -40.95 -2.70
C LEU A 24 -8.48 -40.23 -3.77
N PHE A 25 -7.63 -40.98 -4.48
CA PHE A 25 -6.77 -40.43 -5.54
C PHE A 25 -7.44 -40.41 -6.93
N GLY A 26 -8.76 -40.60 -7.01
CA GLY A 26 -9.52 -40.56 -8.27
C GLY A 26 -9.19 -41.72 -9.22
N VAL A 27 -8.58 -42.79 -8.71
CA VAL A 27 -8.22 -43.98 -9.50
C VAL A 27 -9.46 -44.87 -9.61
N GLY A 28 -10.19 -44.71 -10.72
CA GLY A 28 -11.38 -45.50 -11.02
C GLY A 28 -11.09 -46.93 -11.53
N ALA A 29 -12.02 -47.49 -12.29
CA ALA A 29 -11.85 -48.80 -12.93
C ALA A 29 -10.57 -48.86 -13.79
N PRO A 30 -9.81 -49.97 -13.78
CA PRO A 30 -10.16 -51.30 -13.24
C PRO A 30 -9.82 -51.50 -11.76
N HIS A 31 -9.24 -50.50 -11.08
CA HIS A 31 -8.65 -50.68 -9.76
C HIS A 31 -9.64 -50.59 -8.60
N VAL A 32 -10.75 -49.86 -8.80
CA VAL A 32 -11.94 -49.96 -7.95
C VAL A 32 -13.07 -50.51 -8.82
N PRO A 33 -13.64 -51.69 -8.50
CA PRO A 33 -14.79 -52.22 -9.24
C PRO A 33 -15.93 -51.20 -9.27
N ALA A 34 -16.56 -51.04 -10.44
CA ALA A 34 -17.56 -49.99 -10.68
C ALA A 34 -18.72 -49.99 -9.67
N GLN A 35 -19.09 -51.17 -9.15
CA GLN A 35 -20.14 -51.32 -8.12
C GLN A 35 -19.77 -50.72 -6.75
N PHE A 36 -18.51 -50.32 -6.53
CA PHE A 36 -18.05 -49.69 -5.29
C PHE A 36 -17.73 -48.20 -5.45
N ILE A 37 -17.89 -47.64 -6.66
CA ILE A 37 -17.71 -46.22 -6.98
C ILE A 37 -19.08 -45.54 -6.90
N SER A 38 -19.22 -44.53 -6.02
CA SER A 38 -20.43 -43.72 -5.92
C SER A 38 -20.51 -42.73 -7.08
N SER A 39 -21.68 -42.58 -7.70
CA SER A 39 -21.97 -41.47 -8.62
C SER A 39 -22.32 -40.17 -7.90
N GLU A 40 -22.58 -40.24 -6.59
CA GLU A 40 -22.86 -39.08 -5.74
C GLU A 40 -21.59 -38.63 -5.02
N PRO A 41 -21.30 -37.31 -4.94
CA PRO A 41 -20.19 -36.77 -4.16
C PRO A 41 -20.30 -37.23 -2.70
N VAL A 42 -19.23 -37.83 -2.17
CA VAL A 42 -19.21 -38.25 -0.76
C VAL A 42 -19.06 -36.99 0.12
N PRO A 43 -19.97 -36.72 1.07
CA PRO A 43 -19.80 -35.63 2.02
C PRO A 43 -18.66 -35.97 2.99
N GLY A 44 -17.60 -35.16 3.00
CA GLY A 44 -16.47 -35.30 3.93
C GLY A 44 -15.11 -35.00 3.28
N ASP A 45 -14.13 -34.64 4.12
CA ASP A 45 -12.73 -34.49 3.71
C ASP A 45 -12.14 -35.86 3.33
N GLY A 46 -11.45 -35.94 2.19
CA GLY A 46 -10.75 -37.13 1.73
C GLY A 46 -9.76 -37.69 2.77
N THR A 47 -9.29 -36.84 3.69
CA THR A 47 -8.50 -37.24 4.87
C THR A 47 -9.19 -38.33 5.70
N MET A 48 -10.52 -38.30 5.86
CA MET A 48 -11.23 -39.31 6.65
C MET A 48 -11.26 -40.70 5.97
N LEU A 49 -11.31 -40.75 4.64
CA LEU A 49 -11.20 -41.99 3.87
C LEU A 49 -9.78 -42.57 3.99
N PHE A 50 -8.77 -41.71 4.00
CA PHE A 50 -7.37 -42.12 4.19
C PHE A 50 -7.13 -42.67 5.60
N LEU A 51 -7.54 -41.93 6.64
CA LEU A 51 -7.43 -42.39 8.03
C LEU A 51 -8.21 -43.68 8.27
N ALA A 52 -9.38 -43.84 7.65
CA ALA A 52 -10.16 -45.07 7.71
C ALA A 52 -9.48 -46.26 7.01
N ALA A 53 -8.67 -46.02 5.97
CA ALA A 53 -7.85 -47.07 5.35
C ALA A 53 -6.63 -47.45 6.21
N LEU A 54 -6.08 -46.49 6.97
CA LEU A 54 -4.91 -46.70 7.84
C LEU A 54 -5.25 -47.17 9.25
N LYS A 55 -6.52 -47.05 9.68
CA LYS A 55 -6.97 -47.42 11.05
C LYS A 55 -6.56 -48.85 11.45
N ASP A 56 -6.53 -49.76 10.48
CA ASP A 56 -6.19 -51.17 10.69
C ASP A 56 -4.83 -51.54 10.06
N TRP A 57 -3.91 -50.58 9.88
CA TRP A 57 -2.65 -50.78 9.15
C TRP A 57 -1.89 -52.05 9.55
N GLU A 58 -1.72 -52.29 10.85
CA GLU A 58 -1.00 -53.47 11.38
C GLU A 58 -1.69 -54.81 11.09
N GLN A 59 -2.98 -54.78 10.75
CA GLN A 59 -3.78 -55.97 10.43
C GLN A 59 -3.91 -56.22 8.93
N LEU A 60 -3.34 -55.35 8.08
CA LEU A 60 -3.30 -55.52 6.63
C LEU A 60 -2.17 -56.49 6.24
N ALA A 61 -2.37 -57.23 5.16
CA ALA A 61 -1.33 -58.07 4.58
C ALA A 61 -0.12 -57.20 4.17
N PRO A 62 1.13 -57.68 4.32
CA PRO A 62 2.33 -56.91 3.95
C PRO A 62 2.32 -56.41 2.49
N GLU A 63 1.71 -57.17 1.58
CA GLU A 63 1.55 -56.78 0.17
C GLU A 63 0.63 -55.57 0.02
N THR A 64 -0.47 -55.55 0.77
CA THR A 64 -1.42 -54.43 0.83
C THR A 64 -0.80 -53.20 1.47
N GLN A 65 -0.04 -53.37 2.56
CA GLN A 65 0.74 -52.29 3.16
C GLN A 65 1.72 -51.69 2.13
N ALA A 66 2.47 -52.52 1.40
CA ALA A 66 3.41 -52.05 0.38
C ALA A 66 2.70 -51.26 -0.74
N GLN A 67 1.55 -51.76 -1.20
CA GLN A 67 0.75 -51.11 -2.24
C GLN A 67 0.17 -49.76 -1.80
N ILE A 68 -0.30 -49.66 -0.55
CA ILE A 68 -0.78 -48.39 0.00
C ILE A 68 0.41 -47.44 0.27
N ASN A 69 1.55 -47.96 0.72
CA ASN A 69 2.74 -47.17 1.04
C ASN A 69 3.30 -46.40 -0.17
N GLU A 70 3.04 -46.86 -1.40
CA GLU A 70 3.34 -46.10 -2.63
C GLU A 70 2.63 -44.73 -2.71
N PHE A 71 1.52 -44.56 -1.99
CA PHE A 71 0.75 -43.31 -1.91
C PHE A 71 1.10 -42.47 -0.68
N ILE A 72 1.75 -43.07 0.33
CA ILE A 72 2.14 -42.40 1.58
C ILE A 72 3.56 -41.81 1.49
N THR A 73 4.46 -42.50 0.80
CA THR A 73 5.87 -42.09 0.74
C THR A 73 6.15 -41.14 -0.42
N PRO A 74 6.70 -39.94 -0.18
CA PRO A 74 7.08 -39.02 -1.24
C PRO A 74 8.13 -39.68 -2.14
N ARG A 75 7.83 -39.87 -3.42
CA ARG A 75 8.83 -40.31 -4.40
C ARG A 75 9.89 -39.21 -4.54
N THR A 76 11.15 -39.52 -4.25
CA THR A 76 12.28 -38.73 -4.78
C THR A 76 12.16 -38.71 -6.32
N PRO A 77 12.15 -37.54 -6.97
CA PRO A 77 11.91 -37.47 -8.41
C PRO A 77 13.10 -38.09 -9.16
N THR A 78 12.85 -39.22 -9.81
CA THR A 78 13.75 -39.73 -10.86
C THR A 78 13.40 -38.98 -12.14
N PRO A 79 14.38 -38.39 -12.86
CA PRO A 79 14.09 -37.61 -14.07
C PRO A 79 13.50 -38.53 -15.15
N PRO A 80 12.45 -38.10 -15.88
CA PRO A 80 11.85 -38.93 -16.90
C PRO A 80 12.79 -39.09 -18.10
N PRO A 81 12.82 -40.27 -18.74
CA PRO A 81 13.52 -40.45 -20.00
C PRO A 81 12.83 -39.64 -21.11
N PRO A 82 13.56 -39.21 -22.16
CA PRO A 82 13.05 -38.28 -23.16
C PRO A 82 11.93 -38.95 -23.97
N LEU A 83 10.72 -38.42 -23.86
CA LEU A 83 9.58 -38.88 -24.67
C LEU A 83 9.64 -38.26 -26.07
N SER A 84 9.68 -39.16 -27.06
CA SER A 84 9.49 -38.89 -28.48
C SER A 84 8.11 -38.26 -28.77
N ALA A 85 8.09 -37.24 -29.62
CA ALA A 85 6.92 -36.45 -29.97
C ALA A 85 5.75 -37.27 -30.56
N PRO A 86 4.50 -37.07 -30.10
CA PRO A 86 3.32 -37.62 -30.77
C PRO A 86 2.82 -36.71 -31.90
N ASN A 87 2.40 -37.37 -32.99
CA ASN A 87 1.78 -36.80 -34.17
C ASN A 87 0.52 -35.98 -33.86
N ARG A 88 0.44 -34.78 -34.47
CA ARG A 88 -0.75 -33.90 -34.44
C ARG A 88 -1.90 -34.52 -35.24
N ALA A 89 -2.90 -35.05 -34.56
CA ALA A 89 -4.25 -35.20 -35.09
C ALA A 89 -5.09 -33.95 -34.78
N SER A 90 -5.85 -33.49 -35.77
CA SER A 90 -6.64 -32.27 -35.77
C SER A 90 -7.83 -32.30 -34.80
N ILE A 91 -7.81 -31.47 -33.76
CA ILE A 91 -8.99 -31.18 -32.93
C ILE A 91 -9.72 -29.97 -33.56
N GLN A 92 -10.89 -30.23 -34.15
CA GLN A 92 -11.86 -29.17 -34.46
C GLN A 92 -12.45 -28.66 -33.14
N ARG A 93 -12.02 -27.49 -32.67
CA ARG A 93 -12.68 -26.79 -31.56
C ARG A 93 -13.94 -26.10 -32.07
N THR A 94 -15.09 -26.53 -31.55
CA THR A 94 -16.38 -25.85 -31.69
C THR A 94 -16.29 -24.48 -31.02
N LEU A 95 -16.49 -23.40 -31.78
CA LEU A 95 -16.51 -22.03 -31.26
C LEU A 95 -17.79 -21.83 -30.42
N GLN A 96 -17.64 -21.66 -29.11
CA GLN A 96 -18.73 -21.15 -28.26
C GLN A 96 -19.00 -19.67 -28.62
N MET A 97 -20.24 -19.38 -29.02
CA MET A 97 -20.70 -18.01 -29.25
C MET A 97 -21.09 -17.37 -27.91
N LEU A 98 -20.43 -16.27 -27.56
CA LEU A 98 -20.76 -15.47 -26.39
C LEU A 98 -22.11 -14.76 -26.61
N HIS A 99 -23.12 -15.09 -25.81
CA HIS A 99 -24.43 -14.43 -25.83
C HIS A 99 -24.42 -13.27 -24.83
N LEU A 100 -24.66 -12.05 -25.30
CA LEU A 100 -24.77 -10.86 -24.44
C LEU A 100 -26.26 -10.54 -24.23
N PRO A 101 -26.73 -10.34 -22.98
CA PRO A 101 -28.10 -9.88 -22.71
C PRO A 101 -28.34 -8.46 -23.25
N ALA A 102 -29.59 -8.01 -23.28
CA ALA A 102 -29.90 -6.63 -23.68
C ALA A 102 -29.20 -5.62 -22.77
N GLY A 103 -28.51 -4.63 -23.35
CA GLY A 103 -27.67 -3.71 -22.57
C GLY A 103 -26.59 -3.04 -23.39
N THR A 104 -25.86 -2.13 -22.74
CA THR A 104 -24.72 -1.43 -23.34
C THR A 104 -23.43 -1.98 -22.75
N TYR A 105 -22.54 -2.46 -23.61
CA TYR A 105 -21.30 -3.12 -23.21
C TYR A 105 -20.09 -2.37 -23.73
N TRP A 106 -19.06 -2.26 -22.90
CA TRP A 106 -17.76 -1.77 -23.33
C TRP A 106 -16.86 -2.96 -23.70
N LEU A 107 -16.31 -2.96 -24.92
CA LEU A 107 -15.39 -3.97 -25.41
C LEU A 107 -14.09 -3.29 -25.85
N SER A 108 -12.95 -3.74 -25.34
CA SER A 108 -11.63 -3.30 -25.80
C SER A 108 -10.84 -4.49 -26.34
N GLY A 109 -10.17 -4.31 -27.48
CA GLY A 109 -9.37 -5.38 -28.07
C GLY A 109 -8.61 -4.97 -29.32
N VAL A 110 -7.79 -5.90 -29.82
CA VAL A 110 -6.99 -5.71 -31.04
C VAL A 110 -7.65 -6.45 -32.21
N VAL A 111 -7.79 -5.79 -33.36
CA VAL A 111 -8.38 -6.40 -34.55
C VAL A 111 -7.43 -7.47 -35.11
N LEU A 112 -7.86 -8.74 -35.09
CA LEU A 112 -7.08 -9.87 -35.60
C LEU A 112 -7.29 -10.12 -37.10
N LYS A 113 -8.50 -9.89 -37.61
CA LYS A 113 -8.88 -10.17 -39.00
C LYS A 113 -10.14 -9.38 -39.36
N HIS A 114 -10.17 -8.80 -40.56
CA HIS A 114 -11.34 -8.09 -41.10
C HIS A 114 -11.77 -8.72 -42.43
N LYS A 115 -13.08 -8.97 -42.61
CA LYS A 115 -13.72 -9.37 -43.88
C LYS A 115 -15.05 -8.62 -44.03
N ARG A 116 -15.12 -7.63 -44.93
CA ARG A 116 -16.29 -6.83 -45.40
C ARG A 116 -17.33 -6.35 -44.36
N SER A 117 -17.93 -7.24 -43.58
CA SER A 117 -18.94 -6.97 -42.54
C SER A 117 -18.67 -7.70 -41.22
N THR A 118 -17.49 -8.30 -41.04
CA THR A 118 -17.10 -9.00 -39.81
C THR A 118 -15.66 -8.70 -39.46
N PHE A 119 -15.40 -8.36 -38.19
CA PHE A 119 -14.04 -8.32 -37.66
C PHE A 119 -13.92 -9.12 -36.36
N ARG A 120 -12.74 -9.67 -36.13
CA ARG A 120 -12.42 -10.43 -34.91
C ARG A 120 -11.58 -9.57 -33.98
N LEU A 121 -12.04 -9.40 -32.74
CA LEU A 121 -11.27 -8.77 -31.66
C LEU A 121 -10.64 -9.86 -30.80
N GLN A 122 -9.37 -9.68 -30.45
CA GLN A 122 -8.76 -10.37 -29.32
C GLN A 122 -8.94 -9.47 -28.10
N THR A 123 -9.68 -9.96 -27.11
CA THR A 123 -9.82 -9.33 -25.80
C THR A 123 -9.06 -10.19 -24.76
N PRO A 124 -8.82 -9.68 -23.54
CA PRO A 124 -8.24 -10.48 -22.45
C PRO A 124 -9.05 -11.74 -22.12
N ARG A 125 -10.36 -11.73 -22.41
CA ARG A 125 -11.30 -12.84 -22.13
C ARG A 125 -11.53 -13.78 -23.33
N GLY A 126 -10.87 -13.55 -24.47
CA GLY A 126 -10.94 -14.45 -25.63
C GLY A 126 -11.15 -13.73 -26.97
N ARG A 127 -11.56 -14.50 -27.98
CA ARG A 127 -11.77 -13.98 -29.35
C ARG A 127 -13.26 -13.75 -29.61
N ILE A 128 -13.61 -12.52 -29.94
CA ILE A 128 -14.99 -12.12 -30.23
C ILE A 128 -15.09 -11.80 -31.72
N ALA A 129 -16.07 -12.37 -32.42
CA ALA A 129 -16.39 -12.00 -33.79
C ALA A 129 -17.57 -11.02 -33.79
N ILE A 130 -17.36 -9.82 -34.32
CA ILE A 130 -18.39 -8.79 -34.40
C ILE A 130 -18.85 -8.69 -35.85
N HIS A 131 -20.16 -8.87 -36.07
CA HIS A 131 -20.82 -8.67 -37.36
C HIS A 131 -21.47 -7.29 -37.40
N LEU A 132 -21.06 -6.46 -38.36
CA LEU A 132 -21.62 -5.15 -38.62
C LEU A 132 -22.66 -5.25 -39.74
N ASN A 133 -23.84 -4.64 -39.57
CA ASN A 133 -24.75 -4.45 -40.68
C ASN A 133 -24.21 -3.35 -41.61
N ALA A 134 -24.61 -3.35 -42.88
CA ALA A 134 -24.12 -2.38 -43.87
C ALA A 134 -24.49 -0.91 -43.56
N ALA A 135 -25.40 -0.67 -42.60
CA ALA A 135 -25.84 0.66 -42.19
C ALA A 135 -25.10 1.20 -40.94
N THR A 136 -24.21 0.41 -40.33
CA THR A 136 -23.52 0.81 -39.10
C THR A 136 -22.41 1.82 -39.42
N GLN A 137 -22.58 3.08 -39.02
CA GLN A 137 -21.56 4.12 -39.18
C GLN A 137 -20.54 4.09 -38.04
N ILE A 138 -19.25 4.11 -38.37
CA ILE A 138 -18.16 4.19 -37.40
C ILE A 138 -17.64 5.63 -37.37
N GLN A 139 -17.36 6.20 -36.20
CA GLN A 139 -16.77 7.54 -36.09
C GLN A 139 -15.31 7.45 -35.61
N PHE A 140 -14.40 8.10 -36.33
CA PHE A 140 -12.99 8.22 -35.97
C PHE A 140 -12.65 9.70 -35.83
N GLN A 141 -12.25 10.17 -34.64
CA GLN A 141 -11.96 11.59 -34.36
C GLN A 141 -13.06 12.52 -34.91
N ASN A 142 -14.33 12.24 -34.59
CA ASN A 142 -15.52 12.96 -35.06
C ASN A 142 -15.74 12.98 -36.59
N LYS A 143 -15.13 12.07 -37.36
CA LYS A 143 -15.41 11.87 -38.80
C LYS A 143 -15.94 10.47 -39.07
N ALA A 144 -16.96 10.35 -39.92
CA ALA A 144 -17.48 9.06 -40.36
C ALA A 144 -16.41 8.27 -41.12
N LEU A 145 -16.09 7.08 -40.64
CA LEU A 145 -15.18 6.12 -41.26
C LEU A 145 -16.00 4.90 -41.70
N GLU A 146 -15.75 4.39 -42.90
CA GLU A 146 -16.30 3.10 -43.29
C GLU A 146 -15.60 1.96 -42.51
N ALA A 147 -16.37 0.98 -42.06
CA ALA A 147 -15.85 -0.24 -41.44
C ALA A 147 -14.75 -0.94 -42.26
N SER A 148 -14.84 -0.81 -43.58
CA SER A 148 -13.84 -1.28 -44.54
C SER A 148 -12.42 -0.75 -44.31
N LYS A 149 -12.25 0.33 -43.53
CA LYS A 149 -10.97 0.99 -43.25
C LYS A 149 -10.27 0.53 -41.97
N LEU A 150 -10.87 -0.36 -41.16
CA LEU A 150 -10.22 -1.01 -40.01
C LEU A 150 -9.19 -2.04 -40.47
N ARG A 151 -8.01 -2.06 -39.86
CA ARG A 151 -6.87 -2.92 -40.22
C ARG A 151 -6.52 -3.88 -39.08
N ARG A 152 -5.89 -5.01 -39.43
CA ARG A 152 -5.32 -5.92 -38.42
C ARG A 152 -4.26 -5.16 -37.60
N GLY A 153 -4.38 -5.19 -36.28
CA GLY A 153 -3.50 -4.48 -35.35
C GLY A 153 -4.04 -3.15 -34.84
N ASP A 154 -5.12 -2.62 -35.41
CA ASP A 154 -5.78 -1.44 -34.84
C ASP A 154 -6.38 -1.81 -33.47
N ARG A 155 -6.18 -0.95 -32.46
CA ARG A 155 -6.82 -1.09 -31.15
C ARG A 155 -8.17 -0.40 -31.22
N VAL A 156 -9.19 -1.09 -30.75
CA VAL A 156 -10.57 -0.65 -30.87
C VAL A 156 -11.23 -0.72 -29.51
N GLU A 157 -11.79 0.40 -29.09
CA GLU A 157 -12.73 0.48 -27.98
C GLU A 157 -14.13 0.63 -28.55
N ALA A 158 -15.03 -0.26 -28.18
CA ALA A 158 -16.37 -0.35 -28.72
C ALA A 158 -17.39 -0.23 -27.59
N LEU A 159 -18.32 0.72 -27.69
CA LEU A 159 -19.56 0.72 -26.95
C LEU A 159 -20.62 0.01 -27.79
N VAL A 160 -21.06 -1.18 -27.38
CA VAL A 160 -22.00 -2.02 -28.11
C VAL A 160 -23.34 -2.03 -27.38
N ARG A 161 -24.40 -1.52 -28.02
CA ARG A 161 -25.77 -1.65 -27.51
C ARG A 161 -26.47 -2.83 -28.16
N VAL A 162 -26.92 -3.76 -27.32
CA VAL A 162 -27.68 -4.96 -27.69
C VAL A 162 -29.14 -4.73 -27.29
N ASP A 163 -30.07 -4.90 -28.24
CA ASP A 163 -31.51 -4.79 -27.97
C ASP A 163 -32.07 -6.05 -27.30
N ASP A 164 -33.35 -5.97 -26.93
CA ASP A 164 -34.10 -7.02 -26.24
C ASP A 164 -34.25 -8.29 -27.09
N GLN A 165 -33.91 -8.23 -28.38
CA GLN A 165 -33.87 -9.36 -29.32
C GLN A 165 -32.44 -9.89 -29.54
N GLN A 166 -31.49 -9.48 -28.70
CA GLN A 166 -30.06 -9.79 -28.78
C GLN A 166 -29.39 -9.31 -30.08
N ARG A 167 -29.97 -8.31 -30.75
CA ARG A 167 -29.37 -7.71 -31.96
C ARG A 167 -28.54 -6.52 -31.55
N VAL A 168 -27.37 -6.39 -32.16
CA VAL A 168 -26.55 -5.19 -31.99
C VAL A 168 -27.19 -4.04 -32.75
N VAL A 169 -27.74 -3.07 -32.03
CA VAL A 169 -28.49 -1.93 -32.57
C VAL A 169 -27.69 -0.64 -32.65
N GLY A 170 -26.53 -0.58 -31.99
CA GLY A 170 -25.61 0.55 -32.10
C GLY A 170 -24.21 0.17 -31.66
N ILE A 171 -23.19 0.62 -32.40
CA ILE A 171 -21.79 0.43 -32.04
C ILE A 171 -21.08 1.78 -32.21
N TYR A 172 -20.58 2.32 -31.10
CA TYR A 172 -19.65 3.44 -31.13
C TYR A 172 -18.23 2.90 -31.02
N LEU A 173 -17.35 3.18 -31.99
CA LEU A 173 -15.99 2.63 -32.01
C LEU A 173 -14.98 3.77 -31.97
N LEU A 174 -14.16 3.82 -30.94
CA LEU A 174 -12.94 4.62 -30.91
C LEU A 174 -11.78 3.72 -31.34
N ALA A 175 -11.24 3.94 -32.54
CA ALA A 175 -10.06 3.22 -33.01
C ALA A 175 -8.84 4.12 -32.90
N THR A 176 -7.72 3.60 -32.40
CA THR A 176 -6.40 4.27 -32.44
C THR A 176 -5.52 3.56 -33.45
N ARG A 177 -5.06 4.31 -34.47
CA ARG A 177 -4.29 3.76 -35.58
C ARG A 177 -2.80 3.88 -35.30
N PHE A 178 -2.08 2.75 -35.33
CA PHE A 178 -0.62 2.76 -35.32
C PHE A 178 -0.08 3.00 -36.74
N PRO A 179 0.79 4.01 -36.97
CA PRO A 179 1.41 4.21 -38.26
C PRO A 179 2.34 3.04 -38.59
N LYS A 180 2.25 2.52 -39.83
CA LYS A 180 3.18 1.50 -40.33
C LYS A 180 4.52 2.15 -40.66
N THR A 181 5.46 2.14 -39.74
CA THR A 181 6.88 2.07 -40.11
C THR A 181 7.25 0.61 -40.28
N LYS A 182 7.93 0.27 -41.38
CA LYS A 182 8.45 -1.09 -41.62
C LYS A 182 9.65 -1.33 -40.70
N ALA A 183 9.43 -1.48 -39.40
CA ALA A 183 10.41 -2.07 -38.50
C ALA A 183 10.13 -3.57 -38.41
N LYS A 184 11.18 -4.39 -38.58
CA LYS A 184 11.13 -5.82 -38.25
C LYS A 184 10.60 -5.95 -36.82
N SER A 185 9.67 -6.88 -36.60
CA SER A 185 9.08 -7.16 -35.29
C SER A 185 10.18 -7.32 -34.23
N ARG A 186 10.25 -6.34 -33.32
CA ARG A 186 11.03 -6.39 -32.08
C ARG A 186 10.46 -7.57 -31.28
N ALA A 187 11.33 -8.52 -30.93
CA ALA A 187 10.96 -9.61 -30.03
C ALA A 187 10.58 -9.01 -28.68
N GLU A 188 9.43 -9.40 -28.12
CA GLU A 188 9.16 -9.23 -26.69
C GLU A 188 10.28 -9.98 -25.94
N SER A 189 11.05 -9.28 -25.10
CA SER A 189 12.07 -9.92 -24.28
C SER A 189 11.39 -10.83 -23.26
N SER A 190 11.93 -12.03 -23.07
CA SER A 190 11.40 -13.02 -22.11
C SER A 190 11.67 -12.65 -20.64
N ASP A 191 12.16 -11.44 -20.36
CA ASP A 191 12.61 -10.98 -19.03
C ASP A 191 11.60 -10.08 -18.29
N GLY A 192 10.46 -9.75 -18.91
CA GLY A 192 9.39 -8.97 -18.25
C GLY A 192 9.69 -7.49 -18.07
N THR A 193 10.72 -6.94 -18.72
CA THR A 193 11.02 -5.49 -18.64
C THR A 193 10.03 -4.68 -19.50
N LEU A 194 9.32 -3.74 -18.88
CA LEU A 194 8.47 -2.79 -19.63
C LEU A 194 9.34 -1.91 -20.54
N PRO A 195 8.83 -1.48 -21.71
CA PRO A 195 9.56 -0.54 -22.56
C PRO A 195 9.63 0.84 -21.91
N TRP A 196 10.76 1.53 -22.09
CA TRP A 196 10.93 2.96 -21.75
C TRP A 196 9.74 3.79 -22.24
N GLN A 197 9.40 4.85 -21.50
CA GLN A 197 8.37 5.79 -21.95
C GLN A 197 8.72 6.32 -23.35
N ALA A 198 7.69 6.71 -24.11
CA ALA A 198 7.87 7.21 -25.46
C ALA A 198 8.89 8.35 -25.48
N THR A 199 9.93 8.21 -26.29
CA THR A 199 10.98 9.22 -26.47
C THR A 199 10.37 10.53 -26.95
N LEU A 200 10.70 11.63 -26.26
CA LEU A 200 10.26 12.97 -26.60
C LEU A 200 11.42 13.81 -27.15
N ASP A 201 11.11 14.68 -28.11
CA ASP A 201 12.04 15.69 -28.62
C ASP A 201 11.95 16.98 -27.80
N LEU A 202 13.06 17.36 -27.15
CA LEU A 202 13.17 18.62 -26.40
C LEU A 202 13.63 19.79 -27.28
N GLY A 203 14.41 19.50 -28.33
CA GLY A 203 14.98 20.50 -29.22
C GLY A 203 16.14 19.94 -30.05
N THR A 204 16.95 20.83 -30.61
CA THR A 204 18.21 20.46 -31.30
C THR A 204 19.41 21.01 -30.55
N GLY A 205 20.46 20.19 -30.37
CA GLY A 205 21.60 20.51 -29.53
C GLY A 205 22.48 19.33 -29.15
N ALA A 206 23.39 19.58 -28.20
CA ALA A 206 24.38 18.65 -27.69
C ALA A 206 24.53 18.73 -26.15
N ALA A 207 25.15 17.69 -25.58
CA ALA A 207 25.58 17.63 -24.18
C ALA A 207 24.47 17.98 -23.15
N PRO A 208 23.37 17.21 -23.10
CA PRO A 208 22.30 17.48 -22.14
C PRO A 208 22.74 17.21 -20.69
N SER A 209 22.26 18.02 -19.75
CA SER A 209 22.38 17.85 -18.30
C SER A 209 20.99 17.90 -17.68
N LEU A 210 20.72 17.03 -16.71
CA LEU A 210 19.43 16.94 -16.03
C LEU A 210 19.55 17.22 -14.52
N ALA A 211 18.51 17.81 -13.93
CA ALA A 211 18.29 17.85 -12.49
C ALA A 211 16.79 17.67 -12.17
N VAL A 212 16.46 17.25 -10.96
CA VAL A 212 15.06 17.00 -10.54
C VAL A 212 14.80 17.65 -9.18
N ASP A 213 13.69 18.38 -9.07
CA ASP A 213 13.34 19.08 -7.84
C ASP A 213 12.54 18.20 -6.87
N SER A 214 12.30 18.70 -5.66
CA SER A 214 11.52 17.99 -4.63
C SER A 214 10.03 17.85 -4.93
N GLN A 215 9.55 18.31 -6.10
CA GLN A 215 8.20 18.06 -6.61
C GLN A 215 8.23 17.20 -7.90
N SER A 216 9.32 16.47 -8.14
CA SER A 216 9.53 15.61 -9.31
C SER A 216 9.54 16.36 -10.66
N ASN A 217 9.72 17.68 -10.67
CA ASN A 217 9.90 18.41 -11.93
C ASN A 217 11.32 18.21 -12.44
N VAL A 218 11.45 17.92 -13.74
CA VAL A 218 12.74 17.63 -14.37
C VAL A 218 13.20 18.86 -15.14
N TYR A 219 14.43 19.29 -14.91
CA TYR A 219 15.06 20.40 -15.61
C TYR A 219 16.07 19.82 -16.60
N ALA A 220 15.98 20.24 -17.86
CA ALA A 220 16.88 19.83 -18.92
C ALA A 220 17.63 21.04 -19.46
N LEU A 221 18.95 20.98 -19.36
CA LEU A 221 19.89 21.95 -19.93
C LEU A 221 20.59 21.31 -21.14
N TRP A 222 20.74 22.01 -22.25
CA TRP A 222 21.56 21.55 -23.37
C TRP A 222 22.18 22.73 -24.13
N GLN A 223 23.26 22.48 -24.87
CA GLN A 223 23.79 23.44 -25.84
C GLN A 223 22.97 23.36 -27.12
N ALA A 224 22.39 24.44 -27.61
CA ALA A 224 21.62 24.43 -28.85
C ALA A 224 22.50 24.08 -30.07
N ALA A 225 21.86 23.67 -31.16
CA ALA A 225 22.53 23.30 -32.40
C ALA A 225 23.29 24.46 -33.08
N ASP A 226 23.05 25.71 -32.68
CA ASP A 226 23.87 26.85 -33.09
C ASP A 226 25.29 26.83 -32.49
N GLY A 227 25.52 26.02 -31.44
CA GLY A 227 26.76 25.95 -30.67
C GLY A 227 27.00 27.21 -29.82
N LEU A 228 26.06 28.15 -29.82
CA LEU A 228 26.19 29.48 -29.26
C LEU A 228 25.16 29.76 -28.16
N SER A 229 24.14 28.93 -27.97
CA SER A 229 23.19 29.15 -26.88
C SER A 229 23.05 27.96 -25.93
N LEU A 230 22.87 28.24 -24.63
CA LEU A 230 22.40 27.25 -23.65
C LEU A 230 20.89 27.37 -23.52
N GLN A 231 20.22 26.23 -23.64
CA GLN A 231 18.77 26.13 -23.57
C GLN A 231 18.38 25.37 -22.30
N LEU A 232 17.39 25.89 -21.58
CA LEU A 232 16.84 25.28 -20.37
C LEU A 232 15.33 25.08 -20.53
N ALA A 233 14.84 23.87 -20.27
CA ALA A 233 13.42 23.57 -20.20
C ALA A 233 13.09 22.83 -18.90
N ARG A 234 11.83 22.90 -18.47
CA ARG A 234 11.31 22.22 -17.28
C ARG A 234 10.11 21.36 -17.62
N TRP A 235 10.15 20.10 -17.21
CA TRP A 235 9.00 19.20 -17.13
C TRP A 235 8.24 19.47 -15.85
N ASP A 236 6.99 19.88 -15.98
CA ASP A 236 6.07 20.00 -14.85
C ASP A 236 5.44 18.62 -14.57
N ALA A 237 5.74 18.02 -13.43
CA ALA A 237 5.27 16.69 -13.08
C ALA A 237 3.75 16.62 -12.92
N GLN A 238 3.15 17.71 -12.42
CA GLN A 238 1.71 17.80 -12.19
C GLN A 238 0.95 18.02 -13.50
N ALA A 239 1.43 18.93 -14.35
CA ALA A 239 0.83 19.22 -15.64
C ALA A 239 1.18 18.17 -16.71
N ARG A 240 2.23 17.37 -16.48
CA ARG A 240 2.80 16.39 -17.40
C ARG A 240 3.14 17.00 -18.76
N THR A 241 3.79 18.16 -18.73
CA THR A 241 4.20 18.91 -19.93
C THR A 241 5.56 19.55 -19.74
N TRP A 242 6.31 19.67 -20.84
CA TRP A 242 7.52 20.50 -20.88
C TRP A 242 7.16 21.96 -21.12
N SER A 243 7.85 22.87 -20.45
CA SER A 243 7.88 24.29 -20.80
C SER A 243 8.53 24.49 -22.18
N SER A 244 8.35 25.67 -22.76
CA SER A 244 9.23 26.11 -23.84
C SER A 244 10.67 26.21 -23.33
N ALA A 245 11.64 25.86 -24.18
CA ALA A 245 13.04 26.10 -23.92
C ALA A 245 13.31 27.61 -23.78
N GLN A 246 14.15 27.98 -22.82
CA GLN A 246 14.60 29.35 -22.59
C GLN A 246 16.11 29.43 -22.77
N THR A 247 16.58 30.43 -23.51
CA THR A 247 18.01 30.71 -23.64
C THR A 247 18.53 31.33 -22.34
N ILE A 248 19.56 30.74 -21.73
CA ILE A 248 20.16 31.24 -20.49
C ILE A 248 21.56 31.85 -20.70
N ALA A 249 22.23 31.57 -21.83
CA ALA A 249 23.52 32.15 -22.19
C ALA A 249 23.74 32.09 -23.71
N ASP A 250 24.40 33.12 -24.29
CA ASP A 250 24.60 33.31 -25.74
C ASP A 250 26.06 33.10 -26.23
N THR A 251 26.95 32.59 -25.38
CA THR A 251 28.34 32.24 -25.77
C THR A 251 28.94 31.04 -24.99
N PRO A 252 28.18 29.97 -24.69
CA PRO A 252 28.69 28.85 -23.93
C PRO A 252 29.62 27.96 -24.76
N SER A 253 30.59 27.35 -24.10
CA SER A 253 31.23 26.14 -24.62
C SER A 253 30.28 24.93 -24.43
N ALA A 254 30.66 23.79 -25.02
CA ALA A 254 29.93 22.53 -24.86
C ALA A 254 29.96 21.95 -23.43
N ASP A 255 30.76 22.51 -22.53
CA ASP A 255 30.87 22.01 -21.15
C ASP A 255 29.96 22.82 -20.22
N SER A 256 28.71 22.37 -20.07
CA SER A 256 27.75 22.92 -19.10
C SER A 256 27.28 21.86 -18.10
N ASN A 257 26.83 22.30 -16.94
CA ASN A 257 26.29 21.44 -15.88
C ASN A 257 25.17 22.18 -15.13
N LEU A 258 24.23 21.41 -14.61
CA LEU A 258 23.02 21.87 -13.92
C LEU A 258 22.87 21.08 -12.62
N THR A 259 22.58 21.77 -11.52
CA THR A 259 22.09 21.16 -10.28
C THR A 259 20.96 21.99 -9.69
N LEU A 260 20.25 21.43 -8.71
CA LEU A 260 19.29 22.15 -7.89
C LEU A 260 19.77 22.17 -6.44
N ASP A 261 19.41 23.21 -5.70
CA ASP A 261 19.53 23.21 -4.25
C ASP A 261 18.21 22.76 -3.57
N ARG A 262 18.20 22.63 -2.24
CA ARG A 262 17.03 22.17 -1.48
C ARG A 262 15.80 23.09 -1.57
N HIS A 263 15.99 24.34 -1.96
CA HIS A 263 14.90 25.29 -2.19
C HIS A 263 14.41 25.22 -3.64
N ASN A 264 14.85 24.21 -4.40
CA ASN A 264 14.57 24.02 -5.81
C ASN A 264 15.06 25.17 -6.69
N ARG A 265 16.07 25.92 -6.22
CA ARG A 265 16.73 26.94 -7.05
C ARG A 265 17.67 26.24 -8.03
N VAL A 266 17.61 26.70 -9.26
CA VAL A 266 18.39 26.17 -10.36
C VAL A 266 19.77 26.80 -10.36
N HIS A 267 20.81 25.99 -10.51
CA HIS A 267 22.19 26.44 -10.61
C HIS A 267 22.78 25.89 -11.91
N VAL A 268 23.26 26.79 -12.76
CA VAL A 268 23.86 26.45 -14.06
C VAL A 268 25.28 26.98 -14.08
N ILE A 269 26.21 26.12 -14.48
CA ILE A 269 27.59 26.50 -14.75
C ILE A 269 27.98 26.09 -16.18
N TRP A 270 28.81 26.90 -16.81
CA TRP A 270 29.41 26.57 -18.09
C TRP A 270 30.79 27.20 -18.22
N SER A 271 31.64 26.62 -19.06
CA SER A 271 32.84 27.33 -19.51
C SER A 271 32.51 28.16 -20.74
N ALA A 272 33.08 29.35 -20.87
CA ALA A 272 33.02 30.13 -22.10
C ALA A 272 34.39 30.73 -22.40
N THR A 273 34.69 30.81 -23.68
CA THR A 273 35.96 31.32 -24.18
C THR A 273 35.75 32.75 -24.67
N THR A 274 36.35 33.72 -23.98
CA THR A 274 36.38 35.12 -24.40
C THR A 274 37.69 35.41 -25.11
N PHE A 275 37.61 36.00 -26.30
CA PHE A 275 38.78 36.51 -26.99
C PHE A 275 38.97 37.99 -26.63
N ASP A 276 40.03 38.30 -25.86
CA ASP A 276 40.42 39.68 -25.66
C ASP A 276 41.32 40.12 -26.83
N SER A 277 40.71 40.84 -27.77
CA SER A 277 41.41 41.37 -28.94
C SER A 277 42.53 42.37 -28.58
N GLY A 278 42.47 43.00 -27.41
CA GLY A 278 43.49 43.94 -26.94
C GLY A 278 44.74 43.26 -26.39
N ALA A 279 44.57 42.08 -25.78
CA ALA A 279 45.66 41.30 -25.18
C ALA A 279 46.21 40.20 -26.12
N ASN A 280 45.51 39.89 -27.23
CA ASN A 280 45.77 38.70 -28.06
C ASN A 280 45.81 37.41 -27.21
N GLN A 281 44.99 37.37 -26.15
CA GLN A 281 44.88 36.25 -25.23
C GLN A 281 43.47 35.67 -25.31
N VAL A 282 43.40 34.35 -25.43
CA VAL A 282 42.17 33.58 -25.30
C VAL A 282 42.04 33.24 -23.82
N THR A 283 41.08 33.84 -23.12
CA THR A 283 40.77 33.48 -21.74
C THR A 283 39.51 32.63 -21.75
N SER A 284 39.54 31.47 -21.10
CA SER A 284 38.30 30.74 -20.81
C SER A 284 37.96 30.91 -19.35
N GLY A 285 36.75 31.39 -19.07
CA GLY A 285 36.22 31.54 -17.72
C GLY A 285 35.16 30.50 -17.42
N LEU A 286 34.89 30.28 -16.14
CA LEU A 286 33.67 29.63 -15.68
C LEU A 286 32.63 30.70 -15.38
N TYR A 287 31.42 30.50 -15.89
CA TYR A 287 30.29 31.39 -15.72
C TYR A 287 29.21 30.66 -14.96
N TYR A 288 28.56 31.38 -14.05
CA TYR A 288 27.54 30.85 -13.18
C TYR A 288 26.30 31.72 -13.28
N THR A 289 25.14 31.08 -13.24
CA THR A 289 23.86 31.74 -13.00
C THR A 289 22.95 30.82 -12.21
N GLY A 290 21.95 31.39 -11.55
CA GLY A 290 20.97 30.59 -10.84
C GLY A 290 19.90 31.40 -10.13
N GLY A 291 18.83 30.73 -9.77
CA GLY A 291 17.69 31.32 -9.09
C GLY A 291 16.42 30.48 -9.23
N GLU A 292 15.29 31.09 -8.91
CA GLU A 292 13.98 30.47 -9.06
C GLU A 292 13.62 30.28 -10.55
N TRP A 293 13.00 29.15 -10.88
CA TRP A 293 12.52 28.88 -12.24
C TRP A 293 11.61 30.00 -12.78
N ALA A 294 10.76 30.56 -11.93
CA ALA A 294 9.85 31.65 -12.28
C ALA A 294 10.57 32.93 -12.74
N GLN A 295 11.89 33.03 -12.52
CA GLN A 295 12.71 34.20 -12.79
C GLN A 295 13.81 33.96 -13.83
N VAL A 296 13.80 32.83 -14.55
CA VAL A 296 14.86 32.47 -15.52
C VAL A 296 15.13 33.59 -16.55
N SER A 297 14.09 34.28 -17.03
CA SER A 297 14.24 35.39 -17.98
C SER A 297 14.97 36.63 -17.42
N SER A 298 15.18 36.69 -16.11
CA SER A 298 15.89 37.77 -15.42
C SER A 298 17.28 37.38 -14.93
N TRP A 299 17.71 36.14 -15.18
CA TRP A 299 19.02 35.67 -14.81
C TRP A 299 20.10 36.42 -15.59
N SER A 300 21.15 36.81 -14.87
CA SER A 300 22.36 37.40 -15.47
C SER A 300 23.51 36.44 -15.26
N SER A 301 24.36 36.31 -16.28
CA SER A 301 25.59 35.55 -16.17
C SER A 301 26.59 36.30 -15.30
N GLN A 302 27.13 35.65 -14.28
CA GLN A 302 28.25 36.16 -13.50
C GLN A 302 29.49 35.33 -13.82
N ALA A 303 30.58 36.00 -14.20
CA ALA A 303 31.87 35.33 -14.26
C ALA A 303 32.30 34.98 -12.83
N LEU A 304 32.60 33.71 -12.57
CA LEU A 304 33.13 33.32 -11.27
C LEU A 304 34.52 33.92 -11.11
N ALA A 305 34.67 34.82 -10.13
CA ALA A 305 35.96 35.38 -9.78
C ALA A 305 36.87 34.27 -9.21
N MET A 306 37.68 33.67 -10.07
CA MET A 306 38.69 32.69 -9.68
C MET A 306 40.06 33.36 -9.66
N ARG A 307 40.81 33.11 -8.59
CA ARG A 307 42.18 33.57 -8.47
C ARG A 307 43.03 32.76 -9.45
N GLN A 308 43.52 33.39 -10.52
CA GLN A 308 44.42 32.74 -11.48
C GLN A 308 45.69 32.27 -10.76
N ALA A 309 46.26 31.15 -11.21
CA ALA A 309 47.59 30.73 -10.83
C ALA A 309 48.58 31.88 -11.13
N SER A 310 49.20 32.43 -10.09
CA SER A 310 50.08 33.59 -10.22
C SER A 310 51.29 33.23 -11.11
N GLY A 311 51.44 33.92 -12.24
CA GLY A 311 52.57 33.75 -13.15
C GLY A 311 52.36 32.78 -14.32
N ALA A 312 51.11 32.35 -14.60
CA ALA A 312 50.79 31.59 -15.81
C ALA A 312 50.54 32.50 -17.02
N ASP A 313 51.17 32.19 -18.16
CA ASP A 313 51.00 32.95 -19.41
C ASP A 313 49.65 32.71 -20.10
N TYR A 314 49.01 31.58 -19.78
CA TYR A 314 47.74 31.13 -20.37
C TYR A 314 47.04 30.21 -19.37
N VAL A 315 45.76 30.47 -19.08
CA VAL A 315 44.94 29.64 -18.19
C VAL A 315 43.66 29.24 -18.92
N HIS A 316 43.41 27.95 -19.01
CA HIS A 316 42.19 27.37 -19.56
C HIS A 316 41.40 26.61 -18.49
N LEU A 317 40.12 26.91 -18.38
CA LEU A 317 39.17 26.39 -17.40
C LEU A 317 38.09 25.65 -18.17
N SER A 318 37.94 24.36 -17.91
CA SER A 318 37.10 23.47 -18.71
C SER A 318 36.44 22.41 -17.86
N ASN A 319 35.41 21.76 -18.42
CA ASN A 319 34.72 20.64 -17.80
C ASN A 319 34.23 20.91 -16.37
N PRO A 320 33.45 22.00 -16.12
CA PRO A 320 32.88 22.20 -14.80
C PRO A 320 31.89 21.08 -14.45
N ALA A 321 31.99 20.61 -13.21
CA ALA A 321 31.01 19.76 -12.54
C ALA A 321 30.41 20.54 -11.37
N LEU A 322 29.11 20.36 -11.15
CA LEU A 322 28.36 21.10 -10.16
C LEU A 322 27.52 20.15 -9.32
N THR A 323 27.43 20.40 -8.03
CA THR A 323 26.45 19.74 -7.15
C THR A 323 26.12 20.67 -5.99
N ALA A 324 25.00 20.45 -5.31
CA ALA A 324 24.58 21.26 -4.18
C ALA A 324 24.36 20.41 -2.92
N SER A 325 24.67 20.99 -1.77
CA SER A 325 24.44 20.41 -0.45
C SER A 325 23.82 21.44 0.50
N GLU A 326 23.32 20.94 1.63
CA GLU A 326 22.76 21.77 2.69
C GLU A 326 23.69 21.81 3.92
N LEU A 327 23.89 23.01 4.47
CA LEU A 327 24.46 23.21 5.80
C LEU A 327 23.38 23.04 6.88
N GLN A 328 23.74 22.52 8.06
CA GLN A 328 22.87 22.51 9.25
C GLN A 328 22.27 23.87 9.61
N SER A 329 22.98 24.96 9.29
CA SER A 329 22.50 26.33 9.49
C SER A 329 21.40 26.75 8.51
N GLY A 330 21.00 25.88 7.59
CA GLY A 330 20.07 26.15 6.52
C GLY A 330 20.67 26.92 5.33
N GLY A 331 21.98 27.12 5.30
CA GLY A 331 22.68 27.69 4.15
C GLY A 331 22.80 26.68 3.01
N ASN A 332 22.65 27.12 1.76
CA ASN A 332 22.83 26.28 0.59
C ASN A 332 24.24 26.44 0.04
N GLN A 333 24.98 25.34 0.00
CA GLN A 333 26.33 25.30 -0.53
C GLN A 333 26.33 24.68 -1.92
N VAL A 334 27.01 25.33 -2.85
CA VAL A 334 27.22 24.83 -4.20
C VAL A 334 28.69 24.44 -4.32
N HIS A 335 28.94 23.18 -4.66
CA HIS A 335 30.27 22.63 -4.86
C HIS A 335 30.57 22.57 -6.36
N LEU A 336 31.77 23.02 -6.71
CA LEU A 336 32.27 23.14 -8.06
C LEU A 336 33.59 22.40 -8.18
N GLY A 337 33.69 21.53 -9.19
CA GLY A 337 34.92 20.86 -9.59
C GLY A 337 35.23 21.21 -11.04
N TRP A 338 36.49 21.47 -11.39
CA TRP A 338 36.85 21.79 -12.77
C TRP A 338 38.28 21.35 -13.09
N ARG A 339 38.55 21.28 -14.39
CA ARG A 339 39.89 21.11 -14.91
C ARG A 339 40.49 22.47 -15.22
N GLU A 340 41.65 22.73 -14.65
CA GLU A 340 42.51 23.85 -15.02
C GLU A 340 43.70 23.35 -15.84
N PHE A 341 44.05 24.12 -16.87
CA PHE A 341 45.22 23.91 -17.70
C PHE A 341 46.00 25.22 -17.81
N TRP A 342 47.31 25.16 -17.65
CA TRP A 342 48.18 26.32 -17.88
C TRP A 342 49.55 25.89 -18.37
N TYR A 343 50.33 26.86 -18.85
CA TYR A 343 51.75 26.66 -19.14
C TYR A 343 52.59 27.20 -17.99
N GLN A 344 53.49 26.37 -17.47
CA GLN A 344 54.51 26.77 -16.50
C GLN A 344 55.89 26.45 -17.08
N ASN A 345 56.71 27.48 -17.29
CA ASN A 345 58.03 27.35 -17.92
C ASN A 345 57.99 26.64 -19.29
N GLY A 346 56.95 26.90 -20.09
CA GLY A 346 56.76 26.29 -21.41
C GLY A 346 56.31 24.82 -21.39
N GLN A 347 56.05 24.22 -20.22
CA GLN A 347 55.47 22.89 -20.09
C GLN A 347 53.98 23.00 -19.71
N PRO A 348 53.11 22.16 -20.30
CA PRO A 348 51.71 22.10 -19.92
C PRO A 348 51.56 21.49 -18.52
N THR A 349 50.75 22.12 -17.68
CA THR A 349 50.34 21.58 -16.37
C THR A 349 48.82 21.53 -16.32
N PHE A 350 48.30 20.41 -15.82
CA PHE A 350 46.88 20.20 -15.60
C PHE A 350 46.62 20.03 -14.11
N ALA A 351 45.56 20.65 -13.61
CA ALA A 351 45.07 20.42 -12.25
C ALA A 351 43.59 20.13 -12.23
N ILE A 352 43.20 19.30 -11.26
CA ILE A 352 41.81 19.18 -10.84
C ILE A 352 41.62 20.05 -9.60
N ARG A 353 40.72 21.01 -9.73
CA ARG A 353 40.38 21.96 -8.66
C ARG A 353 38.97 21.73 -8.16
N ALA A 354 38.76 22.06 -6.89
CA ALA A 354 37.44 22.11 -6.29
C ALA A 354 37.28 23.34 -5.39
N CYS A 355 36.05 23.85 -5.28
CA CYS A 355 35.66 24.83 -4.28
C CYS A 355 34.17 24.73 -3.97
N THR A 356 33.76 25.35 -2.88
CA THR A 356 32.38 25.57 -2.49
C THR A 356 32.14 27.06 -2.36
N PHE A 357 30.91 27.47 -2.65
CA PHE A 357 30.46 28.84 -2.42
C PHE A 357 29.00 28.86 -1.97
N ASP A 358 28.61 29.95 -1.31
CA ASP A 358 27.22 30.21 -0.98
C ASP A 358 26.47 30.60 -2.27
N ALA A 359 25.34 29.96 -2.54
CA ALA A 359 24.47 30.26 -3.67
C ALA A 359 24.10 31.75 -3.77
N GLY A 360 24.01 32.47 -2.64
CA GLY A 360 23.71 33.91 -2.60
C GLY A 360 24.90 34.83 -2.90
N ALA A 361 26.12 34.31 -2.89
CA ALA A 361 27.35 35.06 -3.12
C ALA A 361 28.40 34.17 -3.81
N PRO A 362 28.25 33.92 -5.14
CA PRO A 362 29.05 32.93 -5.87
C PRO A 362 30.50 33.40 -6.04
N THR A 363 31.31 33.18 -5.02
CA THR A 363 32.74 33.53 -4.98
C THR A 363 33.56 32.34 -4.54
N CYS A 364 34.34 31.80 -5.47
CA CYS A 364 35.24 30.67 -5.26
C CYS A 364 36.58 31.18 -4.72
N SER A 365 36.60 31.62 -3.46
CA SER A 365 37.78 32.29 -2.87
C SER A 365 38.92 31.34 -2.46
N ASN A 366 38.60 30.07 -2.18
CA ASN A 366 39.54 29.05 -1.69
C ASN A 366 39.53 27.80 -2.60
N ALA A 367 39.94 27.95 -3.86
CA ALA A 367 40.10 26.81 -4.76
C ALA A 367 41.23 25.88 -4.26
N ILE A 368 40.91 24.61 -4.03
CA ILE A 368 41.89 23.59 -3.61
C ILE A 368 42.34 22.81 -4.83
N THR A 369 43.65 22.60 -4.94
CA THR A 369 44.23 21.65 -5.91
C THR A 369 44.19 20.26 -5.30
N LEU A 370 43.46 19.33 -5.93
CA LEU A 370 43.42 17.93 -5.50
C LEU A 370 44.58 17.12 -6.08
N ARG A 371 44.93 17.38 -7.34
CA ARG A 371 46.06 16.73 -8.02
C ARG A 371 46.54 17.55 -9.21
N GLU A 372 47.84 17.47 -9.49
CA GLU A 372 48.48 18.06 -10.67
C GLU A 372 49.19 16.96 -11.48
N SER A 373 49.21 17.11 -12.80
CA SER A 373 49.97 16.24 -13.72
C SER A 373 50.51 17.05 -14.91
N PRO A 374 51.73 16.74 -15.39
CA PRO A 374 52.30 17.41 -16.57
C PRO A 374 51.80 16.85 -17.90
N TYR A 375 51.02 15.75 -17.90
CA TYR A 375 50.67 15.04 -19.14
C TYR A 375 49.26 15.34 -19.61
N SER A 376 48.25 15.04 -18.80
CA SER A 376 46.85 15.41 -19.05
C SER A 376 46.00 15.16 -17.80
N ALA A 377 44.86 15.84 -17.74
CA ALA A 377 43.77 15.54 -16.82
C ALA A 377 42.47 15.41 -17.61
N GLY A 378 41.64 14.45 -17.21
CA GLY A 378 40.32 14.22 -17.76
C GLY A 378 39.25 15.08 -17.09
N ARG A 379 38.00 14.62 -17.18
CA ARG A 379 36.82 15.39 -16.76
C ARG A 379 36.48 15.09 -15.30
N PRO A 380 36.42 16.09 -14.39
CA PRO A 380 35.88 15.86 -13.06
C PRO A 380 34.38 15.60 -13.11
N ARG A 381 33.88 14.74 -12.21
CA ARG A 381 32.47 14.54 -11.90
C ARG A 381 32.27 14.66 -10.39
N LEU A 382 31.20 15.34 -9.99
CA LEU A 382 30.83 15.57 -8.61
C LEU A 382 29.51 14.87 -8.30
N ALA A 383 29.40 14.33 -7.08
CA ALA A 383 28.15 13.89 -6.50
C ALA A 383 28.09 14.29 -5.02
N THR A 384 26.89 14.57 -4.54
CA THR A 384 26.60 14.76 -3.12
C THR A 384 25.83 13.56 -2.59
N ALA A 385 26.22 13.08 -1.42
CA ALA A 385 25.42 12.13 -0.66
C ALA A 385 24.27 12.90 0.01
N HIS A 386 23.06 12.72 -0.52
CA HIS A 386 21.82 13.17 0.11
C HIS A 386 21.13 11.96 0.71
N ALA A 387 21.55 11.54 1.90
CA ALA A 387 20.86 10.49 2.61
C ALA A 387 19.65 11.07 3.35
N TYR A 388 18.44 10.70 2.92
CA TYR A 388 17.22 10.91 3.68
C TYR A 388 17.37 10.21 5.05
N GLY A 389 17.37 10.99 6.14
CA GLY A 389 17.45 10.45 7.51
C GLY A 389 18.85 10.37 8.13
N MET A 390 19.92 10.72 7.42
CA MET A 390 21.21 10.96 8.08
C MET A 390 21.22 12.34 8.74
N THR A 391 21.90 12.45 9.89
CA THR A 391 22.13 13.77 10.47
C THR A 391 22.96 14.58 9.50
N ALA A 392 22.71 15.87 9.38
CA ALA A 392 23.41 16.68 8.38
C ALA A 392 24.96 16.71 8.54
N GLN A 393 25.53 16.13 9.61
CA GLN A 393 26.97 15.87 9.78
C GLN A 393 27.52 14.78 8.84
N ASP A 394 26.68 13.95 8.23
CA ASP A 394 27.10 12.80 7.40
C ASP A 394 27.01 13.07 5.88
N THR A 395 26.66 14.29 5.46
CA THR A 395 26.63 14.64 4.02
C THR A 395 28.06 14.71 3.47
N ALA A 396 28.34 13.91 2.44
CA ALA A 396 29.64 13.84 1.78
C ALA A 396 29.54 14.39 0.34
N VAL A 397 30.62 14.99 -0.14
CA VAL A 397 30.80 15.35 -1.55
C VAL A 397 31.91 14.50 -2.10
N ALA A 398 31.62 13.71 -3.14
CA ALA A 398 32.62 12.94 -3.85
C ALA A 398 32.98 13.61 -5.17
N LEU A 399 34.26 13.51 -5.52
CA LEU A 399 34.82 13.88 -6.80
C LEU A 399 35.52 12.67 -7.42
N THR A 400 35.15 12.34 -8.65
CA THR A 400 35.92 11.40 -9.49
C THR A 400 36.50 12.10 -10.69
N PHE A 401 37.71 11.72 -11.07
CA PHE A 401 38.38 12.26 -12.27
C PHE A 401 39.39 11.26 -12.80
N ASP A 402 39.62 11.30 -14.11
CA ASP A 402 40.73 10.57 -14.73
C ASP A 402 41.96 11.46 -14.89
N MET A 403 43.16 10.91 -14.73
CA MET A 403 44.42 11.63 -14.92
C MET A 403 45.54 10.67 -15.32
N LEU A 404 46.44 11.14 -16.20
CA LEU A 404 47.65 10.39 -16.54
C LEU A 404 48.60 10.35 -15.33
N ASP A 405 48.91 9.15 -14.87
CA ASP A 405 49.78 8.86 -13.73
C ASP A 405 50.83 7.80 -14.12
N GLY A 406 52.04 8.25 -14.45
CA GLY A 406 53.09 7.36 -14.99
C GLY A 406 52.76 6.84 -16.39
N ASP A 407 52.73 5.51 -16.56
CA ASP A 407 52.57 4.82 -17.86
C ASP A 407 51.12 4.69 -18.35
N GLY A 408 50.11 5.21 -17.61
CA GLY A 408 48.71 5.02 -17.96
C GLY A 408 47.75 6.05 -17.39
N ASN A 409 46.50 6.01 -17.87
CA ASN A 409 45.40 6.79 -17.30
C ASN A 409 44.82 6.04 -16.09
N VAL A 410 44.32 6.78 -15.10
CA VAL A 410 43.84 6.23 -13.82
C VAL A 410 42.59 6.98 -13.39
N ILE A 411 41.59 6.26 -12.85
CA ILE A 411 40.46 6.90 -12.17
C ILE A 411 40.80 7.13 -10.72
N PHE A 412 40.67 8.37 -10.30
CA PHE A 412 40.80 8.80 -8.91
C PHE A 412 39.44 9.09 -8.29
N TYR A 413 39.36 8.86 -6.98
CA TYR A 413 38.25 9.24 -6.11
C TYR A 413 38.79 10.08 -4.94
N ALA A 414 38.09 11.15 -4.62
CA ALA A 414 38.29 11.92 -3.40
C ALA A 414 36.93 12.34 -2.84
N GLU A 415 36.87 12.52 -1.53
CA GLU A 415 35.66 12.82 -0.78
C GLU A 415 35.93 13.85 0.30
N CYS A 416 35.04 14.80 0.53
CA CYS A 416 35.06 15.71 1.68
C CYS A 416 33.71 15.69 2.41
N ALA A 417 33.74 16.01 3.71
CA ALA A 417 32.50 16.31 4.43
C ALA A 417 31.91 17.62 3.89
N ALA A 418 30.64 17.59 3.49
CA ALA A 418 29.95 18.74 2.91
C ALA A 418 29.90 19.91 3.90
N GLN A 419 29.81 19.63 5.22
CA GLN A 419 29.87 20.66 6.25
C GLN A 419 31.27 21.23 6.46
N GLY A 420 31.60 22.29 5.71
CA GLY A 420 32.80 23.11 5.95
C GLY A 420 34.13 22.41 5.71
N GLY A 421 34.14 21.13 5.29
CA GLY A 421 35.33 20.35 4.99
C GLY A 421 35.89 20.60 3.59
N CYS A 422 35.00 20.77 2.60
CA CYS A 422 35.41 20.86 1.19
C CYS A 422 36.24 22.11 0.87
N ASP A 423 36.03 23.24 1.57
CA ASP A 423 36.76 24.51 1.37
C ASP A 423 37.96 24.70 2.29
N SER A 424 37.99 23.93 3.38
CA SER A 424 39.08 23.99 4.37
C SER A 424 40.21 23.00 4.06
N GLY A 425 40.17 22.38 2.86
CA GLY A 425 41.17 21.41 2.42
C GLY A 425 41.00 20.03 3.07
N GLN A 426 39.88 19.76 3.74
CA GLN A 426 39.61 18.47 4.40
C GLN A 426 39.06 17.43 3.40
N TRP A 427 39.69 17.32 2.24
CA TRP A 427 39.45 16.21 1.33
C TRP A 427 40.21 14.99 1.83
N SER A 428 39.60 13.82 1.69
CA SER A 428 40.25 12.53 1.86
C SER A 428 41.42 12.38 0.89
N VAL A 429 42.29 11.44 1.19
CA VAL A 429 43.40 11.09 0.31
C VAL A 429 42.84 10.65 -1.04
N VAL A 430 43.37 11.24 -2.12
CA VAL A 430 43.03 10.88 -3.50
C VAL A 430 43.39 9.41 -3.73
N GLU A 431 42.37 8.57 -3.90
CA GLU A 431 42.51 7.12 -4.03
C GLU A 431 42.43 6.69 -5.51
N ASN A 432 43.33 5.81 -5.96
CA ASN A 432 43.22 5.14 -7.26
C ASN A 432 42.20 4.00 -7.17
N ILE A 433 41.10 4.10 -7.93
CA ILE A 433 40.01 3.13 -7.86
C ILE A 433 39.93 2.19 -9.07
N SER A 434 40.69 2.44 -10.14
CA SER A 434 40.70 1.60 -11.34
C SER A 434 41.75 0.48 -11.33
N ASN A 435 42.75 0.55 -10.46
CA ASN A 435 43.79 -0.47 -10.17
C ASN A 435 44.23 -1.38 -11.35
N GLY A 436 45.15 -0.87 -12.19
CA GLY A 436 46.37 -1.59 -12.61
C GLY A 436 46.34 -2.74 -13.63
N GLY A 437 45.27 -2.91 -14.43
CA GLY A 437 45.12 -4.04 -15.35
C GLY A 437 45.73 -3.92 -16.77
N GLY A 438 46.58 -2.93 -17.06
CA GLY A 438 47.02 -2.65 -18.45
C GLY A 438 45.91 -2.07 -19.34
N LEU A 439 44.87 -1.53 -18.71
CA LEU A 439 43.76 -0.82 -19.35
C LEU A 439 43.99 0.70 -19.26
N TYR A 440 43.40 1.45 -20.18
CA TYR A 440 43.36 2.92 -20.18
C TYR A 440 41.97 3.41 -19.71
N PRO A 441 41.74 3.54 -18.40
CA PRO A 441 40.47 4.03 -17.87
C PRO A 441 40.31 5.54 -18.04
N THR A 442 39.11 5.97 -18.40
CA THR A 442 38.75 7.37 -18.66
C THR A 442 37.28 7.62 -18.27
N GLN A 443 36.87 8.89 -18.22
CA GLN A 443 35.45 9.28 -18.26
C GLN A 443 34.60 8.71 -17.11
N ALA A 444 35.11 8.76 -15.88
CA ALA A 444 34.37 8.29 -14.71
C ALA A 444 33.14 9.16 -14.39
N ASP A 445 32.12 8.55 -13.79
CA ASP A 445 30.98 9.21 -13.15
C ASP A 445 30.72 8.57 -11.79
N VAL A 446 30.17 9.37 -10.86
CA VAL A 446 29.93 8.96 -9.47
C VAL A 446 28.52 9.34 -9.02
N SER A 447 27.92 8.50 -8.18
CA SER A 447 26.64 8.75 -7.52
C SER A 447 26.62 8.08 -6.15
N PHE A 448 25.82 8.58 -5.22
CA PHE A 448 25.62 7.96 -3.91
C PHE A 448 24.24 7.32 -3.83
N ASP A 449 24.16 6.15 -3.20
CA ASP A 449 22.87 5.62 -2.76
C ASP A 449 22.39 6.29 -1.46
N THR A 450 21.16 6.03 -1.05
CA THR A 450 20.55 6.56 0.18
C THR A 450 21.19 6.03 1.47
N ALA A 451 22.02 4.98 1.38
CA ALA A 451 22.83 4.49 2.50
C ALA A 451 24.21 5.17 2.59
N GLY A 452 24.53 6.08 1.65
CA GLY A 452 25.81 6.77 1.57
C GLY A 452 26.92 5.95 0.90
N SER A 453 26.59 4.85 0.21
CA SER A 453 27.56 4.10 -0.59
C SER A 453 27.87 4.85 -1.87
N ALA A 454 29.16 5.00 -2.21
CA ALA A 454 29.55 5.59 -3.49
C ALA A 454 29.52 4.54 -4.60
N HIS A 455 28.94 4.87 -5.74
CA HIS A 455 28.90 4.06 -6.95
C HIS A 455 29.65 4.79 -8.04
N VAL A 456 30.66 4.15 -8.63
CA VAL A 456 31.49 4.73 -9.68
C VAL A 456 31.45 3.84 -10.91
N VAL A 457 31.24 4.48 -12.06
CA VAL A 457 31.33 3.84 -13.37
C VAL A 457 32.41 4.54 -14.19
N TRP A 458 33.15 3.82 -15.03
CA TRP A 458 34.12 4.39 -15.96
C TRP A 458 34.26 3.55 -17.22
N LEU A 459 34.85 4.13 -18.27
CA LEU A 459 35.22 3.42 -19.48
C LEU A 459 36.68 2.99 -19.36
N ALA A 460 37.05 1.75 -19.70
CA ALA A 460 38.45 1.35 -19.78
C ALA A 460 38.74 0.60 -21.08
N SER A 461 39.85 0.98 -21.72
CA SER A 461 40.24 0.44 -23.02
C SER A 461 41.44 -0.50 -22.95
N SER A 462 41.39 -1.61 -23.70
CA SER A 462 42.51 -2.52 -23.99
C SER A 462 42.67 -2.66 -25.50
N GLY A 463 43.69 -2.03 -26.08
CA GLY A 463 43.86 -1.97 -27.53
C GLY A 463 42.64 -1.33 -28.21
N ASP A 464 42.05 -2.05 -29.17
CA ASP A 464 40.88 -1.61 -29.95
C ASP A 464 39.53 -1.97 -29.27
N SER A 465 39.55 -2.33 -27.98
CA SER A 465 38.34 -2.66 -27.24
C SER A 465 38.18 -1.76 -26.02
N SER A 466 36.95 -1.30 -25.78
CA SER A 466 36.59 -0.46 -24.63
C SER A 466 35.44 -1.11 -23.88
N GLN A 467 35.48 -1.12 -22.55
CA GLN A 467 34.47 -1.72 -21.70
C GLN A 467 34.04 -0.76 -20.59
N VAL A 468 32.77 -0.84 -20.21
CA VAL A 468 32.22 -0.11 -19.06
C VAL A 468 32.50 -0.92 -17.80
N TYR A 469 33.13 -0.30 -16.82
CA TYR A 469 33.45 -0.86 -15.52
C TYR A 469 32.66 -0.16 -14.43
N TYR A 470 32.30 -0.91 -13.40
CA TYR A 470 31.59 -0.45 -12.23
C TYR A 470 32.30 -0.88 -10.95
N ARG A 471 32.21 -0.03 -9.93
CA ARG A 471 32.68 -0.32 -8.57
C ARG A 471 31.85 0.46 -7.57
N SER A 472 31.61 -0.14 -6.41
CA SER A 472 30.95 0.51 -5.27
C SER A 472 31.85 0.56 -4.04
N ARG A 473 31.66 1.58 -3.21
CA ARG A 473 32.28 1.75 -1.89
C ARG A 473 31.21 1.68 -0.82
N VAL A 474 31.17 0.58 -0.09
CA VAL A 474 30.21 0.35 1.00
C VAL A 474 30.98 0.39 2.31
N GLN A 475 30.55 1.24 3.25
CA GLN A 475 31.21 1.41 4.56
C GLN A 475 32.73 1.67 4.45
N GLY A 476 33.12 2.47 3.47
CA GLY A 476 34.52 2.84 3.23
C GLY A 476 35.35 1.82 2.44
N VAL A 477 34.81 0.64 2.13
CA VAL A 477 35.52 -0.45 1.43
C VAL A 477 35.03 -0.55 -0.01
N TRP A 478 35.95 -0.52 -0.96
CA TRP A 478 35.65 -0.72 -2.37
C TRP A 478 35.49 -2.20 -2.75
N SER A 479 34.47 -2.52 -3.54
CA SER A 479 34.32 -3.82 -4.22
C SER A 479 35.43 -4.07 -5.24
N ALA A 480 35.48 -5.22 -5.92
CA ALA A 480 36.38 -5.39 -7.08
C ALA A 480 35.78 -4.69 -8.31
N PRO A 481 36.58 -4.14 -9.25
CA PRO A 481 36.07 -3.64 -10.52
C PRO A 481 35.32 -4.74 -11.29
N GLN A 482 34.09 -4.44 -11.70
CA GLN A 482 33.22 -5.35 -12.46
C GLN A 482 32.97 -4.77 -13.85
N ALA A 483 33.21 -5.55 -14.91
CA ALA A 483 32.82 -5.17 -16.27
C ALA A 483 31.31 -5.35 -16.47
N LEU A 484 30.63 -4.32 -16.99
CA LEU A 484 29.18 -4.31 -17.25
C LEU A 484 28.85 -4.53 -18.74
N SER A 485 29.73 -4.11 -19.65
CA SER A 485 29.52 -4.32 -21.08
C SER A 485 30.25 -5.57 -21.56
N ASN A 486 29.49 -6.56 -22.03
CA ASN A 486 30.04 -7.74 -22.71
C ASN A 486 30.37 -7.38 -24.15
N VAL A 487 31.60 -6.93 -24.40
CA VAL A 487 32.07 -6.75 -25.77
C VAL A 487 32.48 -8.11 -26.32
N GLU A 488 31.65 -8.70 -27.18
CA GLU A 488 32.14 -9.69 -28.15
C GLU A 488 33.22 -9.01 -28.99
N VAL A 489 34.38 -9.67 -29.12
CA VAL A 489 35.58 -9.15 -29.79
C VAL A 489 35.21 -8.54 -31.16
N GLY A 490 35.40 -7.23 -31.34
CA GLY A 490 35.23 -6.51 -32.61
C GLY A 490 34.19 -5.37 -32.63
N ILE A 491 33.46 -5.13 -31.53
CA ILE A 491 32.56 -3.96 -31.40
C ILE A 491 33.21 -2.95 -30.44
N GLU A 492 33.71 -1.83 -30.97
CA GLU A 492 34.25 -0.75 -30.15
C GLU A 492 33.17 -0.09 -29.29
N VAL A 493 33.40 0.11 -27.99
CA VAL A 493 32.69 1.15 -27.24
C VAL A 493 33.39 2.47 -27.54
N THR A 494 33.17 3.00 -28.75
CA THR A 494 33.50 4.39 -29.09
C THR A 494 32.26 5.21 -28.78
N GLY A 495 32.14 5.65 -27.53
CA GLY A 495 30.93 6.31 -27.04
C GLY A 495 31.24 7.25 -25.88
N PRO A 496 30.45 8.31 -25.70
CA PRO A 496 30.65 9.27 -24.62
C PRO A 496 30.33 8.67 -23.24
N ASN A 497 30.80 9.37 -22.20
CA ASN A 497 30.96 8.88 -20.82
C ASN A 497 29.80 8.01 -20.30
N PRO A 498 30.08 6.87 -19.64
CA PRO A 498 29.08 6.17 -18.87
C PRO A 498 28.59 7.05 -17.70
N VAL A 499 27.35 6.84 -17.30
CA VAL A 499 26.67 7.62 -16.26
C VAL A 499 26.04 6.65 -15.27
N VAL A 500 26.18 6.92 -13.98
CA VAL A 500 25.60 6.10 -12.90
C VAL A 500 24.65 6.93 -12.06
N ARG A 501 23.46 6.42 -11.77
CA ARG A 501 22.52 7.03 -10.83
C ARG A 501 22.11 6.00 -9.81
N ALA A 502 22.43 6.27 -8.55
CA ALA A 502 22.10 5.42 -7.42
C ALA A 502 20.95 6.03 -6.63
N GLY A 503 19.96 5.20 -6.31
CA GLY A 503 18.82 5.53 -5.47
C GLY A 503 18.97 4.83 -4.14
N THR A 504 18.19 3.78 -3.94
CA THR A 504 18.37 2.87 -2.81
C THR A 504 19.57 1.95 -3.07
N PRO A 505 20.14 1.26 -2.06
CA PRO A 505 21.25 0.33 -2.27
C PRO A 505 20.97 -0.79 -3.30
N ASN A 506 19.68 -1.05 -3.56
CA ASN A 506 19.19 -2.03 -4.53
C ASN A 506 18.57 -1.38 -5.77
N ASN A 507 18.85 -0.10 -6.02
CA ASN A 507 18.44 0.61 -7.23
C ASN A 507 19.62 1.44 -7.76
N VAL A 508 20.45 0.82 -8.60
CA VAL A 508 21.55 1.51 -9.28
C VAL A 508 21.42 1.32 -10.77
N ASP A 509 21.38 2.42 -11.49
CA ASP A 509 21.20 2.45 -12.94
C ASP A 509 22.47 2.96 -13.61
N VAL A 510 22.91 2.25 -14.64
CA VAL A 510 24.09 2.60 -15.43
C VAL A 510 23.71 2.75 -16.90
N LEU A 511 24.09 3.86 -17.50
CA LEU A 511 23.81 4.21 -18.89
C LEU A 511 25.11 4.45 -19.65
N TRP A 512 25.20 3.97 -20.88
CA TRP A 512 26.36 4.16 -21.75
C TRP A 512 26.00 4.01 -23.22
N PHE A 513 26.83 4.51 -24.12
CA PHE A 513 26.65 4.29 -25.55
C PHE A 513 27.48 3.11 -26.03
N ASN A 514 26.87 2.17 -26.76
CA ASN A 514 27.58 1.17 -27.56
C ASN A 514 27.72 1.68 -28.99
N ALA A 515 28.88 1.50 -29.63
CA ALA A 515 28.99 1.74 -31.06
C ALA A 515 28.42 0.55 -31.84
N LEU A 516 27.73 0.84 -32.92
CA LEU A 516 27.16 -0.11 -33.88
C LEU A 516 27.56 0.36 -35.28
N GLU A 517 27.47 -0.52 -36.28
CA GLU A 517 27.73 -0.15 -37.68
C GLU A 517 26.86 1.03 -38.16
N ALA A 518 25.66 1.19 -37.59
CA ALA A 518 24.69 2.23 -37.95
C ALA A 518 24.81 3.53 -37.12
N GLY A 519 25.76 3.62 -36.19
CA GLY A 519 25.90 4.74 -35.25
C GLY A 519 26.05 4.28 -33.81
N GLN A 520 25.82 5.16 -32.84
CA GLN A 520 25.83 4.85 -31.42
C GLN A 520 24.41 4.54 -30.92
N GLN A 521 24.28 3.61 -29.99
CA GLN A 521 23.02 3.30 -29.31
C GLN A 521 23.21 3.45 -27.80
N LEU A 522 22.32 4.22 -27.17
CA LEU A 522 22.26 4.32 -25.72
C LEU A 522 21.79 2.97 -25.15
N ASN A 523 22.51 2.47 -24.15
CA ASN A 523 22.21 1.25 -23.43
C ASN A 523 22.07 1.55 -21.94
N TYR A 524 21.36 0.66 -21.26
CA TYR A 524 21.01 0.76 -19.85
C TYR A 524 21.10 -0.59 -19.17
N ALA A 525 21.69 -0.63 -17.98
CA ALA A 525 21.62 -1.77 -17.08
C ALA A 525 21.25 -1.30 -15.66
N HIS A 526 20.59 -2.18 -14.93
CA HIS A 526 20.01 -1.92 -13.63
C HIS A 526 20.49 -2.98 -12.64
N TRP A 527 20.91 -2.54 -11.46
CA TRP A 527 21.25 -3.39 -10.32
C TRP A 527 20.07 -3.50 -9.37
N ASP A 528 19.60 -4.72 -9.16
CA ASP A 528 18.43 -5.04 -8.32
C ASP A 528 18.76 -5.39 -6.85
N GLY A 529 20.03 -5.22 -6.45
CA GLY A 529 20.55 -5.66 -5.15
C GLY A 529 21.29 -7.01 -5.19
N GLN A 530 21.10 -7.81 -6.24
CA GLN A 530 21.75 -9.12 -6.39
C GLN A 530 22.55 -9.26 -7.68
N GLN A 531 22.05 -8.72 -8.78
CA GLN A 531 22.67 -8.83 -10.10
C GLN A 531 22.36 -7.64 -11.00
N TRP A 532 23.18 -7.46 -12.03
CA TRP A 532 22.90 -6.53 -13.11
C TRP A 532 21.94 -7.16 -14.12
N SER A 533 20.96 -6.40 -14.58
CA SER A 533 20.17 -6.75 -15.75
C SER A 533 21.03 -6.83 -17.01
N SER A 534 20.53 -7.52 -18.03
CA SER A 534 21.15 -7.44 -19.36
C SER A 534 21.04 -6.02 -19.91
N ALA A 535 22.06 -5.55 -20.61
CA ALA A 535 22.05 -4.23 -21.25
C ALA A 535 20.86 -4.10 -22.23
N LEU A 536 20.00 -3.11 -21.99
CA LEU A 536 18.82 -2.82 -22.81
C LEU A 536 19.06 -1.56 -23.66
N PRO A 537 18.79 -1.61 -24.98
CA PRO A 537 18.93 -0.44 -25.85
C PRO A 537 17.77 0.55 -25.70
N ILE A 538 18.11 1.83 -25.60
CA ILE A 538 17.22 3.01 -25.55
C ILE A 538 17.37 3.80 -26.86
N GLY A 539 16.27 4.31 -27.41
CA GLY A 539 16.27 5.09 -28.65
C GLY A 539 16.63 4.27 -29.90
N ASN A 540 16.91 4.93 -31.03
CA ASN A 540 17.48 4.27 -32.20
C ASN A 540 19.00 4.47 -32.24
N ALA A 541 19.68 3.59 -32.97
CA ALA A 541 21.07 3.81 -33.32
C ALA A 541 21.18 5.07 -34.20
N GLY A 542 22.05 6.00 -33.83
CA GLY A 542 22.28 7.25 -34.54
C GLY A 542 23.61 7.88 -34.13
N ILE A 543 24.00 8.98 -34.78
CA ILE A 543 25.17 9.73 -34.33
C ILE A 543 24.77 10.41 -33.01
N ALA A 544 25.46 10.08 -31.92
CA ALA A 544 25.27 10.76 -30.64
C ALA A 544 26.46 11.69 -30.38
N HIS A 545 26.16 12.83 -29.77
CA HIS A 545 27.11 13.88 -29.45
C HIS A 545 27.07 14.15 -27.95
N GLY A 546 28.14 13.74 -27.25
CA GLY A 546 28.33 13.99 -25.83
C GLY A 546 27.63 12.99 -24.91
N SER A 547 27.94 13.07 -23.62
CA SER A 547 27.43 12.15 -22.59
C SER A 547 25.92 12.28 -22.44
N PRO A 548 25.20 11.18 -22.12
CA PRO A 548 23.81 11.30 -21.75
C PRO A 548 23.72 12.09 -20.44
N GLY A 549 22.72 12.94 -20.31
CA GLY A 549 22.34 13.55 -19.03
C GLY A 549 21.37 12.61 -18.33
N ALA A 550 21.66 12.19 -17.11
CA ALA A 550 20.72 11.41 -16.31
C ALA A 550 20.52 12.05 -14.93
N VAL A 551 19.35 11.83 -14.34
CA VAL A 551 19.05 12.15 -12.95
C VAL A 551 18.05 11.14 -12.40
N LEU A 552 18.20 10.75 -11.15
CA LEU A 552 17.22 9.92 -10.45
C LEU A 552 16.27 10.84 -9.69
N ASP A 553 14.97 10.66 -9.89
CA ASP A 553 13.96 11.27 -9.02
C ASP A 553 13.95 10.56 -7.66
N PRO A 554 14.33 11.23 -6.55
CA PRO A 554 14.40 10.60 -5.25
C PRO A 554 13.03 10.18 -4.69
N LEU A 555 11.92 10.78 -5.18
CA LEU A 555 10.57 10.46 -4.71
C LEU A 555 9.99 9.24 -5.41
N THR A 556 10.21 9.13 -6.72
CA THR A 556 9.65 8.05 -7.54
C THR A 556 10.64 6.94 -7.85
N ASN A 557 11.92 7.14 -7.51
CA ASN A 557 13.02 6.22 -7.82
C ASN A 557 13.14 5.93 -9.34
N VAL A 558 12.64 6.83 -10.18
CA VAL A 558 12.67 6.75 -11.64
C VAL A 558 13.87 7.51 -12.17
N VAL A 559 14.64 6.86 -13.06
CA VAL A 559 15.71 7.54 -13.78
C VAL A 559 15.14 8.29 -14.98
N HIS A 560 15.45 9.58 -15.04
CA HIS A 560 15.23 10.44 -16.18
C HIS A 560 16.53 10.51 -16.99
N VAL A 561 16.44 10.37 -18.31
CA VAL A 561 17.58 10.45 -19.21
C VAL A 561 17.28 11.38 -20.40
N ALA A 562 18.26 12.19 -20.75
CA ALA A 562 18.30 12.96 -21.97
C ALA A 562 19.58 12.63 -22.74
N TRP A 563 19.48 12.53 -24.06
CA TRP A 563 20.61 12.19 -24.92
C TRP A 563 20.43 12.86 -26.28
N THR A 564 21.44 12.73 -27.13
CA THR A 564 21.43 13.30 -28.48
C THR A 564 21.36 12.17 -29.49
N GLU A 565 20.46 12.29 -30.47
CA GLU A 565 20.25 11.27 -31.50
C GLU A 565 20.11 11.94 -32.88
N GLY A 566 20.83 11.41 -33.88
CA GLY A 566 20.69 11.84 -35.27
C GLY A 566 21.31 13.23 -35.52
N GLU A 567 20.57 14.11 -36.21
CA GLU A 567 21.00 15.50 -36.53
C GLU A 567 20.91 16.42 -35.30
N ASN A 568 21.58 16.04 -34.21
CA ASN A 568 21.57 16.75 -32.94
C ASN A 568 20.18 16.86 -32.29
N ALA A 569 19.25 15.92 -32.46
CA ALA A 569 17.98 15.99 -31.74
C ALA A 569 18.21 15.63 -30.26
N VAL A 570 17.88 16.55 -29.35
CA VAL A 570 17.90 16.30 -27.90
C VAL A 570 16.64 15.52 -27.55
N LYS A 571 16.85 14.25 -27.19
CA LYS A 571 15.83 13.31 -26.78
C LYS A 571 15.71 13.28 -25.26
N TYR A 572 14.53 12.92 -24.80
CA TYR A 572 14.23 12.65 -23.39
C TYR A 572 13.39 11.38 -23.26
N ALA A 573 13.68 10.59 -22.23
CA ALA A 573 12.83 9.52 -21.76
C ALA A 573 13.00 9.35 -20.25
N SER A 574 12.01 8.75 -19.61
CA SER A 574 12.16 8.21 -18.26
C SER A 574 12.17 6.69 -18.34
N ALA A 575 12.93 6.09 -17.43
CA ALA A 575 12.98 4.64 -17.28
C ALA A 575 11.55 4.13 -17.16
N PRO A 576 11.25 2.98 -17.78
CA PRO A 576 10.05 2.29 -17.39
C PRO A 576 10.18 2.10 -15.89
N GLN A 577 9.18 2.55 -15.13
CA GLN A 577 9.01 1.96 -13.82
C GLN A 577 9.06 0.47 -14.07
N THR A 578 10.01 -0.23 -13.46
CA THR A 578 10.03 -1.68 -13.46
C THR A 578 8.76 -2.07 -12.71
N ALA A 579 7.62 -2.01 -13.40
CA ALA A 579 6.47 -2.80 -13.06
C ALA A 579 6.91 -4.22 -13.39
N LYS A 580 7.75 -4.75 -12.51
CA LYS A 580 7.64 -6.15 -12.16
C LYS A 580 6.13 -6.32 -11.98
N GLU A 581 5.50 -7.09 -12.86
CA GLU A 581 4.12 -7.54 -12.71
C GLU A 581 4.03 -8.39 -11.43
N ILE A 582 4.16 -7.70 -10.30
CA ILE A 582 3.77 -8.04 -8.96
C ILE A 582 2.78 -6.92 -8.66
N GLY A 583 1.54 -7.30 -8.35
CA GLY A 583 0.38 -6.41 -8.31
C GLY A 583 0.65 -5.06 -7.65
N GLY A 584 0.06 -4.01 -8.23
CA GLY A 584 0.42 -2.62 -8.02
C GLY A 584 0.61 -2.17 -6.57
N MET A 585 1.59 -1.25 -6.45
CA MET A 585 1.99 -0.42 -5.30
C MET A 585 3.19 -0.90 -4.49
N ILE A 586 4.33 -0.93 -5.16
CA ILE A 586 5.61 -0.50 -4.58
C ILE A 586 6.00 0.82 -5.27
N ASP A 587 5.35 1.90 -4.84
CA ASP A 587 5.94 3.24 -4.87
C ASP A 587 5.63 3.78 -3.47
N ILE A 588 6.69 4.08 -2.69
CA ILE A 588 6.81 4.35 -1.23
C ILE A 588 7.53 3.25 -0.40
N VAL A 589 7.79 2.04 -0.91
CA VAL A 589 8.29 0.93 -0.02
C VAL A 589 9.83 0.80 0.12
N ASN A 590 10.68 1.44 -0.71
CA ASN A 590 12.10 1.02 -0.76
C ASN A 590 13.15 1.87 0.00
N ASN A 591 12.80 2.86 0.83
CA ASN A 591 13.84 3.67 1.50
C ASN A 591 13.77 3.86 3.01
N GLU A 592 12.81 3.28 3.74
CA GLU A 592 12.74 3.51 5.19
C GLU A 592 12.50 2.23 6.02
N VAL A 593 12.85 1.06 5.50
CA VAL A 593 12.85 -0.18 6.29
C VAL A 593 14.00 -0.11 7.28
N GLY A 594 13.74 0.40 8.50
CA GLY A 594 14.58 0.09 9.66
C GLY A 594 14.74 -1.44 9.74
N PRO A 595 15.89 -1.97 10.22
CA PRO A 595 16.26 -3.37 10.03
C PRO A 595 15.15 -4.29 10.56
N ILE A 596 14.33 -4.81 9.63
CA ILE A 596 13.43 -5.92 9.91
C ILE A 596 14.36 -7.06 10.25
N CYS A 597 14.29 -7.55 11.48
CA CYS A 597 14.87 -8.83 11.84
C CYS A 597 14.36 -9.83 10.80
N LEU A 598 15.26 -10.32 9.92
CA LEU A 598 14.88 -11.22 8.84
C LEU A 598 14.04 -12.36 9.43
N LEU A 599 12.74 -12.36 9.11
CA LEU A 599 11.81 -13.43 9.46
C LEU A 599 12.25 -14.65 8.63
N ASN A 600 13.20 -15.42 9.17
CA ASN A 600 13.87 -16.50 8.46
C ASN A 600 13.01 -17.76 8.34
N GLU A 601 11.85 -17.80 9.00
CA GLU A 601 10.96 -18.95 9.01
C GLU A 601 9.56 -18.57 8.56
N TYR A 602 8.90 -19.52 7.89
CA TYR A 602 7.53 -19.39 7.47
C TYR A 602 6.75 -20.70 7.68
N TYR A 603 5.45 -20.57 7.86
CA TYR A 603 4.48 -21.66 7.85
C TYR A 603 3.45 -21.41 6.75
N GLU A 604 3.11 -22.45 5.99
CA GLU A 604 2.18 -22.34 4.86
C GLU A 604 0.91 -23.13 5.11
N THR A 605 -0.20 -22.56 4.69
CA THR A 605 -1.50 -23.22 4.63
C THR A 605 -2.01 -23.26 3.18
N GLY A 606 -3.30 -23.51 2.96
CA GLY A 606 -3.91 -23.46 1.63
C GLY A 606 -3.94 -22.04 1.05
N ASN A 607 -4.23 -21.05 1.90
CA ASN A 607 -4.46 -19.67 1.51
C ASN A 607 -3.42 -18.67 2.05
N PHE A 608 -2.65 -19.03 3.07
CA PHE A 608 -1.80 -18.09 3.81
C PHE A 608 -0.35 -18.55 3.90
N ARG A 609 0.56 -17.58 4.01
CA ARG A 609 1.95 -17.80 4.38
C ARG A 609 2.31 -16.90 5.55
N ILE A 610 2.69 -17.51 6.66
CA ILE A 610 2.93 -16.84 7.93
C ILE A 610 4.42 -16.81 8.21
N TYR A 611 5.01 -15.62 8.18
CA TYR A 611 6.40 -15.34 8.52
C TYR A 611 6.53 -15.09 10.03
N TYR A 612 7.48 -15.75 10.70
CA TYR A 612 7.64 -15.64 12.16
C TYR A 612 9.10 -15.85 12.62
N THR A 613 9.40 -15.53 13.89
CA THR A 613 10.66 -15.91 14.58
C THR A 613 10.39 -16.87 15.74
N ARG A 614 11.27 -17.86 15.97
CA ARG A 614 11.13 -18.84 17.07
C ARG A 614 11.44 -18.26 18.46
N THR A 615 12.38 -17.33 18.53
CA THR A 615 12.96 -16.83 19.79
C THR A 615 12.60 -15.38 20.01
N PHE A 616 12.32 -15.02 21.27
CA PHE A 616 12.21 -13.62 21.66
C PHE A 616 13.58 -12.93 21.50
N PRO A 617 13.67 -11.78 20.80
CA PRO A 617 14.77 -10.87 21.04
C PRO A 617 14.65 -10.36 22.49
N ASN A 618 15.70 -10.57 23.28
CA ASN A 618 15.73 -10.21 24.69
C ASN A 618 15.55 -8.69 24.89
N THR A 619 14.56 -8.33 25.71
CA THR A 619 14.36 -7.05 26.44
C THR A 619 14.59 -5.75 25.68
N LEU A 620 13.50 -5.02 25.51
CA LEU A 620 13.38 -3.69 24.89
C LEU A 620 13.90 -2.55 25.80
N ASN A 621 15.12 -2.68 26.37
CA ASN A 621 15.75 -1.61 27.13
C ASN A 621 16.99 -1.05 26.42
N GLU A 622 16.76 0.12 25.83
CA GLU A 622 17.65 1.26 25.59
C GLU A 622 18.65 1.28 24.43
N HIS A 623 19.04 0.18 23.78
CA HIS A 623 19.83 0.31 22.53
C HIS A 623 19.20 -0.46 21.38
N ILE A 624 18.76 0.28 20.36
CA ILE A 624 18.42 -0.22 19.03
C ILE A 624 19.73 -0.74 18.42
N GLU A 625 20.14 -1.96 18.81
CA GLU A 625 21.38 -2.59 18.36
C GLU A 625 21.17 -3.33 17.04
N LYS A 626 22.10 -3.02 16.13
CA LYS A 626 22.35 -3.55 14.79
C LYS A 626 22.73 -5.03 14.75
N ASP A 627 22.33 -5.87 15.71
CA ASP A 627 22.75 -7.27 15.78
C ASP A 627 21.57 -8.24 15.95
N CYS A 628 21.06 -8.72 14.81
CA CYS A 628 20.02 -9.76 14.72
C CYS A 628 20.55 -11.18 15.03
N ARG A 629 21.69 -11.32 15.72
CA ARG A 629 22.20 -12.63 16.15
C ARG A 629 21.45 -13.10 17.39
N LEU A 630 20.82 -14.26 17.25
CA LEU A 630 20.26 -15.05 18.36
C LEU A 630 21.29 -15.15 19.49
N ARG A 631 21.04 -14.46 20.62
CA ARG A 631 21.71 -14.84 21.87
C ARG A 631 21.09 -16.16 22.32
N PRO A 632 21.88 -17.16 22.76
CA PRO A 632 21.33 -18.31 23.46
C PRO A 632 20.41 -17.84 24.59
N PRO A 633 19.32 -18.57 24.91
CA PRO A 633 18.44 -18.22 26.03
C PRO A 633 19.29 -17.94 27.26
N ASP A 634 19.03 -16.81 27.95
CA ASP A 634 19.66 -16.58 29.25
C ASP A 634 19.29 -17.75 30.15
N PRO A 635 20.25 -18.53 30.68
CA PRO A 635 19.95 -19.68 31.53
C PRO A 635 19.20 -19.28 32.82
N ASN A 636 19.09 -17.98 33.11
CA ASN A 636 18.33 -17.44 34.24
C ASN A 636 16.94 -16.90 33.85
N GLN A 637 16.57 -16.89 32.56
CA GLN A 637 15.20 -16.57 32.15
C GLN A 637 14.27 -17.77 32.44
N PRO A 638 13.03 -17.50 32.89
CA PRO A 638 12.09 -18.56 33.21
C PRO A 638 11.71 -19.33 31.93
N ALA A 639 11.49 -20.64 32.05
CA ALA A 639 11.36 -21.60 30.92
C ALA A 639 10.20 -21.29 29.94
N ASP A 640 9.35 -20.35 30.30
CA ASP A 640 8.23 -19.74 29.58
C ASP A 640 8.65 -18.85 28.40
N ALA A 641 9.95 -18.56 28.22
CA ALA A 641 10.46 -17.79 27.09
C ALA A 641 10.57 -18.58 25.75
N VAL A 642 10.43 -19.91 25.74
CA VAL A 642 10.41 -20.68 24.48
C VAL A 642 8.96 -21.04 24.15
N ALA A 643 8.46 -20.54 23.02
CA ALA A 643 7.12 -20.92 22.55
C ALA A 643 7.01 -22.45 22.50
N THR A 644 5.96 -23.00 23.12
CA THR A 644 5.70 -24.44 23.09
C THR A 644 5.64 -24.89 21.63
N LEU A 645 6.45 -25.87 21.25
CA LEU A 645 6.42 -26.41 19.90
C LEU A 645 5.27 -27.41 19.78
N ASN A 646 4.52 -27.30 18.70
CA ASN A 646 3.58 -28.32 18.26
C ASN A 646 4.36 -29.60 17.84
N PRO A 647 3.76 -30.81 17.86
CA PRO A 647 4.37 -32.04 17.32
C PRO A 647 5.05 -31.90 15.95
N ASN A 648 4.59 -30.97 15.10
CA ASN A 648 5.16 -30.71 13.78
C ASN A 648 6.42 -29.81 13.79
N GLY A 649 6.92 -29.42 14.97
CA GLY A 649 8.16 -28.64 15.12
C GLY A 649 8.02 -27.12 14.93
N TYR A 650 6.79 -26.63 14.76
CA TYR A 650 6.45 -25.20 14.66
C TYR A 650 5.97 -24.64 16.00
N PRO A 651 6.17 -23.33 16.28
CA PRO A 651 5.60 -22.70 17.47
C PRO A 651 4.07 -22.83 17.50
N GLN A 652 3.50 -23.18 18.66
CA GLN A 652 2.07 -23.41 18.81
C GLN A 652 1.22 -22.20 18.39
N PHE A 653 1.69 -20.96 18.61
CA PHE A 653 0.97 -19.75 18.20
C PHE A 653 0.83 -19.65 16.68
N VAL A 654 1.84 -20.09 15.91
CA VAL A 654 1.80 -20.06 14.44
C VAL A 654 0.75 -21.04 13.93
N ILE A 655 0.69 -22.23 14.51
CA ILE A 655 -0.31 -23.25 14.16
C ILE A 655 -1.72 -22.77 14.49
N VAL A 656 -1.91 -22.22 15.70
CA VAL A 656 -3.21 -21.68 16.14
C VAL A 656 -3.68 -20.55 15.23
N LEU A 657 -2.79 -19.62 14.90
CA LEU A 657 -3.09 -18.52 13.98
C LEU A 657 -3.42 -19.05 12.58
N ALA A 658 -2.63 -19.99 12.07
CA ALA A 658 -2.84 -20.60 10.76
C ALA A 658 -4.20 -21.30 10.64
N ASP A 659 -4.54 -22.14 11.61
CA ASP A 659 -5.84 -22.81 11.68
C ASP A 659 -6.97 -21.80 11.75
N SER A 660 -6.74 -20.70 12.47
CA SER A 660 -7.72 -19.65 12.61
C SER A 660 -8.00 -18.90 11.32
N LEU A 661 -6.95 -18.52 10.59
CA LEU A 661 -7.08 -17.84 9.31
C LEU A 661 -7.80 -18.72 8.28
N GLU A 662 -7.48 -20.02 8.23
CA GLU A 662 -8.17 -20.95 7.32
C GLU A 662 -9.63 -21.16 7.69
N GLN A 663 -9.93 -21.33 8.99
CA GLN A 663 -11.31 -21.43 9.45
C GLN A 663 -12.10 -20.15 9.13
N SER A 664 -11.47 -18.99 9.32
CA SER A 664 -12.07 -17.68 9.03
C SER A 664 -12.31 -17.51 7.53
N TYR A 665 -11.34 -17.89 6.69
CA TYR A 665 -11.49 -17.89 5.23
C TYR A 665 -12.68 -18.74 4.78
N LEU A 666 -12.82 -19.96 5.31
CA LEU A 666 -13.95 -20.84 5.00
C LEU A 666 -15.28 -20.28 5.48
N THR A 667 -15.34 -19.80 6.72
CA THR A 667 -16.56 -19.23 7.31
C THR A 667 -17.01 -17.99 6.52
N TYR A 668 -16.10 -17.07 6.21
CA TYR A 668 -16.44 -15.87 5.42
C TYR A 668 -16.89 -16.22 4.00
N GLY A 669 -16.29 -17.25 3.40
CA GLY A 669 -16.77 -17.82 2.14
C GLY A 669 -18.22 -18.28 2.20
N GLN A 670 -18.59 -18.98 3.29
CA GLN A 670 -19.97 -19.45 3.54
C GLN A 670 -20.95 -18.31 3.84
N MET A 671 -20.49 -17.23 4.46
CA MET A 671 -21.27 -16.01 4.71
C MET A 671 -21.50 -15.16 3.45
N GLY A 672 -20.94 -15.56 2.30
CA GLY A 672 -21.13 -14.91 1.00
C GLY A 672 -19.94 -14.09 0.50
N TYR A 673 -18.86 -13.97 1.29
CA TYR A 673 -17.69 -13.15 0.94
C TYR A 673 -16.68 -13.86 0.04
N GLN A 674 -17.00 -15.04 -0.51
CA GLN A 674 -16.08 -15.77 -1.39
C GLN A 674 -15.56 -14.92 -2.56
N PRO A 675 -16.37 -14.11 -3.28
CA PRO A 675 -15.86 -13.28 -4.36
C PRO A 675 -14.78 -12.28 -3.91
N GLN A 676 -14.86 -11.81 -2.66
CA GLN A 676 -13.89 -10.89 -2.07
C GLN A 676 -12.62 -11.65 -1.66
N LEU A 677 -12.78 -12.81 -1.03
CA LEU A 677 -11.67 -13.70 -0.68
C LEU A 677 -10.88 -14.14 -1.93
N ASP A 678 -11.54 -14.35 -3.06
CA ASP A 678 -10.91 -14.68 -4.34
C ASP A 678 -10.11 -13.52 -4.93
N THR A 679 -10.43 -12.28 -4.55
CA THR A 679 -9.70 -11.08 -4.96
C THR A 679 -8.56 -10.70 -4.02
N MET A 680 -8.38 -11.42 -2.91
CA MET A 680 -7.25 -11.19 -2.00
C MET A 680 -5.92 -11.33 -2.77
N PRO A 681 -5.00 -10.37 -2.65
CA PRO A 681 -3.69 -10.42 -3.29
C PRO A 681 -2.89 -11.62 -2.78
N LYS A 682 -2.77 -12.63 -3.63
CA LYS A 682 -2.00 -13.84 -3.39
C LYS A 682 -0.56 -13.67 -3.88
N ILE A 683 0.11 -12.63 -3.37
CA ILE A 683 1.37 -12.10 -3.90
C ILE A 683 2.60 -12.98 -3.63
N ASP A 684 2.48 -13.98 -2.74
CA ASP A 684 3.59 -14.85 -2.38
C ASP A 684 3.26 -16.32 -2.60
N HIS A 685 3.77 -16.89 -3.70
CA HIS A 685 3.49 -18.26 -4.14
C HIS A 685 1.99 -18.61 -4.22
N GLY A 686 1.15 -17.64 -4.58
CA GLY A 686 -0.29 -17.87 -4.64
C GLY A 686 -0.96 -17.87 -3.26
N ARG A 687 -0.32 -17.30 -2.24
CA ARG A 687 -0.85 -17.16 -0.87
C ARG A 687 -0.77 -15.72 -0.39
N TYR A 688 -1.61 -15.41 0.58
CA TYR A 688 -1.66 -14.11 1.24
C TYR A 688 -0.63 -14.07 2.38
N PRO A 689 0.32 -13.11 2.37
CA PRO A 689 1.41 -13.05 3.34
C PRO A 689 0.97 -12.44 4.68
N ILE A 690 1.48 -13.03 5.76
CA ILE A 690 1.20 -12.63 7.15
C ILE A 690 2.52 -12.57 7.90
N HIS A 691 2.77 -11.47 8.59
CA HIS A 691 4.03 -11.21 9.29
C HIS A 691 3.77 -11.14 10.79
N VAL A 692 4.30 -12.10 11.53
CA VAL A 692 4.21 -12.11 13.00
C VAL A 692 5.49 -11.53 13.59
N SER A 693 5.36 -10.43 14.32
CA SER A 693 6.46 -9.72 14.99
C SER A 693 6.22 -9.60 16.49
N THR A 694 7.28 -9.38 17.27
CA THR A 694 7.15 -8.94 18.67
C THR A 694 6.53 -7.54 18.75
N SER A 695 5.78 -7.26 19.83
CA SER A 695 5.11 -5.96 20.04
C SER A 695 6.13 -4.87 20.39
N PRO A 696 5.97 -3.60 19.93
CA PRO A 696 4.89 -3.08 19.08
C PRO A 696 5.06 -3.44 17.60
N ILE A 697 3.97 -3.37 16.83
CA ILE A 697 4.02 -3.54 15.37
C ILE A 697 4.72 -2.30 14.77
N TRP A 698 5.96 -2.48 14.35
CA TRP A 698 6.67 -1.48 13.57
C TRP A 698 6.31 -1.65 12.10
N THR A 699 5.51 -0.74 11.56
CA THR A 699 5.33 -0.59 10.11
C THR A 699 5.66 0.84 9.74
N ASN A 700 6.31 1.03 8.60
CA ASN A 700 6.59 2.38 8.06
C ASN A 700 5.33 3.04 7.49
N VAL A 701 4.22 2.29 7.40
CA VAL A 701 2.92 2.79 6.94
C VAL A 701 2.24 3.62 8.02
N LEU A 702 2.57 3.38 9.29
CA LEU A 702 2.04 4.15 10.41
C LEU A 702 3.09 5.15 10.93
N PRO A 703 2.77 6.45 11.05
CA PRO A 703 3.70 7.48 11.52
C PRO A 703 4.10 7.37 13.01
N SER A 704 3.64 6.34 13.71
CA SER A 704 3.93 6.06 15.13
C SER A 704 3.78 4.56 15.38
N PRO A 705 4.58 3.93 16.28
CA PRO A 705 4.36 2.55 16.70
C PRO A 705 2.92 2.42 17.21
N ALA A 706 2.12 1.59 16.56
CA ALA A 706 0.80 1.27 17.05
C ALA A 706 0.94 0.16 18.10
N PRO A 707 0.47 0.36 19.34
CA PRO A 707 0.30 -0.71 20.31
C PRO A 707 -0.92 -1.58 19.93
N ALA A 708 -1.04 -1.93 18.65
CA ALA A 708 -2.11 -2.76 18.13
C ALA A 708 -1.74 -4.24 18.25
N GLY A 709 -2.75 -5.09 18.42
CA GLY A 709 -2.59 -6.54 18.40
C GLY A 709 -2.34 -7.08 16.99
N GLY A 710 -2.97 -6.47 16.00
CA GLY A 710 -2.79 -6.74 14.59
C GLY A 710 -3.00 -5.47 13.77
N ILE A 711 -2.52 -5.49 12.53
CA ILE A 711 -2.92 -4.53 11.50
C ILE A 711 -2.94 -5.25 10.17
N THR A 712 -4.05 -5.09 9.47
CA THR A 712 -4.26 -5.69 8.17
C THR A 712 -4.16 -4.64 7.08
N PHE A 713 -3.58 -5.01 5.95
CA PHE A 713 -3.57 -4.25 4.71
C PHE A 713 -4.20 -5.09 3.58
N PRO A 714 -4.55 -4.48 2.43
CA PRO A 714 -5.16 -5.22 1.34
C PRO A 714 -4.33 -6.40 0.84
N ASP A 715 -3.00 -6.33 0.94
CA ASP A 715 -2.03 -7.27 0.35
C ASP A 715 -1.21 -8.06 1.36
N GLN A 716 -1.26 -7.69 2.64
CA GLN A 716 -0.52 -8.36 3.71
C GLN A 716 -1.11 -8.04 5.08
N MET A 717 -0.81 -8.87 6.08
CA MET A 717 -1.24 -8.69 7.46
C MET A 717 -0.03 -8.71 8.40
N TYR A 718 -0.04 -7.87 9.42
CA TYR A 718 0.96 -7.86 10.49
C TYR A 718 0.31 -8.16 11.83
N ILE A 719 0.93 -9.02 12.62
CA ILE A 719 0.39 -9.46 13.90
C ILE A 719 1.46 -9.29 14.98
N ALA A 720 1.10 -8.62 16.08
CA ALA A 720 1.93 -8.53 17.27
C ALA A 720 1.74 -9.77 18.15
N ARG A 721 2.86 -10.38 18.53
CA ARG A 721 2.89 -11.52 19.45
C ARG A 721 2.66 -11.12 20.91
N ASP A 722 3.13 -9.93 21.32
CA ASP A 722 3.35 -9.60 22.73
C ASP A 722 2.35 -8.58 23.29
N GLN A 723 1.05 -8.74 23.03
CA GLN A 723 0.06 -8.06 23.85
C GLN A 723 -0.21 -8.92 25.09
N PRO A 724 0.39 -8.60 26.26
CA PRO A 724 0.07 -9.32 27.49
C PRO A 724 -1.40 -9.08 27.81
N TYR A 725 -2.23 -10.10 27.59
CA TYR A 725 -3.56 -10.10 28.19
C TYR A 725 -3.36 -10.29 29.69
N ASN A 726 -3.28 -9.17 30.41
CA ASN A 726 -3.03 -9.12 31.86
C ASN A 726 -4.03 -10.02 32.60
N GLY A 727 -3.61 -11.23 32.98
CA GLY A 727 -4.21 -12.01 34.07
C GLY A 727 -4.80 -13.38 33.76
N ASP A 728 -4.86 -13.86 32.51
CA ASP A 728 -5.39 -15.21 32.21
C ASP A 728 -4.39 -16.04 31.37
N PRO A 729 -3.84 -17.15 31.91
CA PRO A 729 -2.90 -18.00 31.19
C PRO A 729 -3.50 -18.74 29.97
N ASN A 730 -4.83 -18.81 29.82
CA ASN A 730 -5.50 -19.36 28.62
C ASN A 730 -5.92 -18.29 27.60
N ALA A 731 -5.96 -17.02 27.99
CA ALA A 731 -6.33 -15.93 27.10
C ALA A 731 -5.43 -15.73 25.86
N PRO A 732 -4.12 -16.08 25.83
CA PRO A 732 -3.30 -15.82 24.65
C PRO A 732 -3.76 -16.61 23.41
N ILE A 733 -4.24 -17.85 23.60
CA ILE A 733 -4.63 -18.73 22.48
C ILE A 733 -5.99 -18.32 21.92
N ASP A 734 -6.97 -18.04 22.78
CA ASP A 734 -8.30 -17.62 22.31
C ASP A 734 -8.22 -16.23 21.66
N TRP A 735 -7.40 -15.33 22.21
CA TRP A 735 -7.13 -14.03 21.60
C TRP A 735 -6.45 -14.14 20.22
N LEU A 736 -5.44 -15.02 20.07
CA LEU A 736 -4.81 -15.29 18.78
C LEU A 736 -5.79 -15.85 17.76
N ARG A 737 -6.77 -16.65 18.19
CA ARG A 737 -7.82 -17.21 17.31
C ARG A 737 -8.83 -16.13 16.91
N THR A 738 -9.46 -15.50 17.88
CA THR A 738 -10.63 -14.65 17.61
C THR A 738 -10.20 -13.28 17.14
N GLN A 739 -9.42 -12.57 17.94
CA GLN A 739 -9.06 -11.18 17.68
C GLN A 739 -7.93 -11.02 16.66
N LEU A 740 -7.07 -12.03 16.41
CA LEU A 740 -5.99 -11.89 15.43
C LEU A 740 -6.19 -12.68 14.15
N GLY A 741 -6.85 -13.83 14.19
CA GLY A 741 -7.16 -14.58 12.98
C GLY A 741 -8.42 -14.06 12.30
N ALA A 742 -9.55 -14.17 12.99
CA ALA A 742 -10.86 -13.85 12.42
C ALA A 742 -11.01 -12.34 12.16
N HIS A 743 -10.78 -11.50 13.17
CA HIS A 743 -10.94 -10.05 13.09
C HIS A 743 -10.10 -9.43 11.97
N GLU A 744 -8.78 -9.67 12.00
CA GLU A 744 -7.83 -9.10 11.05
C GLU A 744 -8.07 -9.62 9.63
N LEU A 745 -8.40 -10.91 9.46
CA LEU A 745 -8.76 -11.41 8.13
C LEU A 745 -10.01 -10.73 7.58
N TYR A 746 -10.97 -10.39 8.43
CA TYR A 746 -12.17 -9.68 7.99
C TYR A 746 -11.87 -8.26 7.51
N HIS A 747 -10.86 -7.59 8.08
CA HIS A 747 -10.35 -6.34 7.49
C HIS A 747 -9.85 -6.54 6.06
N THR A 748 -9.19 -7.67 5.77
CA THR A 748 -8.77 -7.98 4.39
C THR A 748 -9.98 -8.05 3.46
N VAL A 749 -11.06 -8.70 3.90
CA VAL A 749 -12.33 -8.75 3.15
C VAL A 749 -12.90 -7.35 2.94
N GLN A 750 -12.95 -6.51 3.97
CA GLN A 750 -13.45 -5.13 3.89
C GLN A 750 -12.65 -4.27 2.89
N TYR A 751 -11.33 -4.40 2.86
CA TYR A 751 -10.48 -3.66 1.93
C TYR A 751 -10.80 -3.92 0.46
N THR A 752 -11.30 -5.12 0.12
CA THR A 752 -11.73 -5.43 -1.25
C THR A 752 -12.96 -4.63 -1.72
N TYR A 753 -13.76 -4.12 -0.77
CA TYR A 753 -14.89 -3.24 -1.06
C TYR A 753 -14.49 -1.77 -1.19
N MET A 754 -13.51 -1.34 -0.41
CA MET A 754 -13.06 0.05 -0.38
C MET A 754 -12.14 0.39 -1.56
N GLY A 755 -11.36 -0.59 -2.02
CA GLY A 755 -10.30 -0.37 -3.01
C GLY A 755 -9.13 0.45 -2.44
N TYR A 756 -8.09 0.62 -3.25
CA TYR A 756 -6.94 1.46 -2.91
C TYR A 756 -7.12 2.87 -3.51
N PRO A 757 -6.76 3.98 -2.83
CA PRO A 757 -5.84 4.06 -1.69
C PRO A 757 -6.46 4.21 -0.29
N LEU A 758 -5.71 3.72 0.72
CA LEU A 758 -5.96 3.77 2.18
C LEU A 758 -6.28 5.17 2.76
N VAL A 759 -6.18 6.21 1.94
CA VAL A 759 -6.48 7.60 2.30
C VAL A 759 -7.94 7.76 2.72
N THR A 760 -8.88 6.99 2.17
CA THR A 760 -10.30 7.07 2.59
C THR A 760 -10.53 6.52 3.99
N TRP A 761 -9.89 5.41 4.35
CA TRP A 761 -9.88 4.88 5.73
C TRP A 761 -9.30 5.91 6.70
N ALA A 762 -8.16 6.51 6.35
CA ALA A 762 -7.50 7.50 7.20
C ALA A 762 -8.27 8.83 7.32
N LEU A 763 -9.32 9.07 6.54
CA LEU A 763 -10.04 10.35 6.55
C LEU A 763 -11.52 10.26 6.94
N SER A 764 -12.08 9.05 7.09
CA SER A 764 -13.49 8.85 7.48
C SER A 764 -13.63 8.01 8.74
N GLU A 765 -13.94 8.65 9.86
CA GLU A 765 -14.21 7.97 11.13
C GLU A 765 -15.41 7.01 11.04
N GLU A 766 -16.42 7.32 10.23
CA GLU A 766 -17.58 6.42 10.02
C GLU A 766 -17.17 5.10 9.36
N VAL A 767 -16.29 5.16 8.36
CA VAL A 767 -15.81 3.95 7.68
C VAL A 767 -14.95 3.14 8.64
N ARG A 768 -14.06 3.80 9.40
CA ARG A 768 -13.25 3.11 10.42
C ARG A 768 -14.11 2.44 11.48
N TRP A 769 -15.08 3.16 12.03
CA TRP A 769 -16.02 2.61 13.01
C TRP A 769 -16.67 1.33 12.49
N TRP A 770 -17.25 1.39 11.30
CA TRP A 770 -17.94 0.23 10.73
C TRP A 770 -16.99 -0.91 10.39
N MET A 771 -15.74 -0.61 10.01
CA MET A 771 -14.70 -1.64 9.82
C MET A 771 -14.43 -2.41 11.12
N GLU A 772 -14.12 -1.71 12.21
CA GLU A 772 -13.83 -2.33 13.51
C GLU A 772 -15.07 -3.06 14.05
N ALA A 773 -16.24 -2.42 14.00
CA ALA A 773 -17.50 -3.00 14.48
C ALA A 773 -17.87 -4.28 13.72
N THR A 774 -17.71 -4.30 12.40
CA THR A 774 -18.04 -5.50 11.61
C THR A 774 -16.94 -6.56 11.65
N ALA A 775 -15.67 -6.20 11.92
CA ALA A 775 -14.62 -7.18 12.19
C ALA A 775 -14.84 -7.90 13.53
N GLU A 776 -15.26 -7.17 14.57
CA GLU A 776 -15.70 -7.75 15.85
C GLU A 776 -16.94 -8.63 15.70
N TRP A 777 -17.94 -8.18 14.93
CA TRP A 777 -19.14 -8.97 14.61
C TRP A 777 -18.81 -10.29 13.90
N ALA A 778 -17.77 -10.31 13.07
CA ALA A 778 -17.37 -11.50 12.33
C ALA A 778 -16.73 -12.59 13.23
N GLN A 779 -16.14 -12.20 14.37
CA GLN A 779 -15.46 -13.14 15.28
C GLN A 779 -16.36 -14.30 15.77
N PRO A 780 -17.56 -14.07 16.34
CA PRO A 780 -18.43 -15.15 16.81
C PRO A 780 -18.95 -16.08 15.71
N HIS A 781 -18.96 -15.63 14.45
CA HIS A 781 -19.30 -16.49 13.30
C HIS A 781 -18.22 -17.53 13.03
N VAL A 782 -16.94 -17.18 13.27
CA VAL A 782 -15.82 -18.12 13.19
C VAL A 782 -15.72 -18.95 14.48
N TYR A 783 -15.87 -18.28 15.62
CA TYR A 783 -15.71 -18.87 16.94
C TYR A 783 -16.87 -18.50 17.86
N SER A 784 -17.91 -19.33 17.85
CA SER A 784 -19.09 -19.17 18.72
C SER A 784 -18.80 -19.10 20.23
N GLN A 785 -17.59 -19.48 20.65
CA GLN A 785 -17.13 -19.44 22.05
C GLN A 785 -16.20 -18.25 22.35
N ASP A 786 -16.06 -17.30 21.43
CA ASP A 786 -15.27 -16.10 21.68
C ASP A 786 -15.76 -15.40 22.95
N GLY A 787 -14.85 -15.14 23.88
CA GLY A 787 -15.14 -14.53 25.18
C GLY A 787 -14.59 -13.11 25.31
N THR A 788 -14.08 -12.53 24.22
CA THR A 788 -13.37 -11.24 24.26
C THR A 788 -14.31 -10.03 24.25
N TYR A 789 -15.46 -10.14 23.59
CA TYR A 789 -16.43 -9.06 23.41
C TYR A 789 -17.08 -8.45 24.68
N PRO A 790 -17.23 -9.12 25.85
CA PRO A 790 -17.89 -8.50 27.01
C PRO A 790 -17.21 -7.21 27.47
N LYS A 791 -15.87 -7.18 27.47
CA LYS A 791 -15.10 -5.97 27.82
C LYS A 791 -15.31 -4.83 26.83
N LEU A 792 -15.53 -5.16 25.56
CA LEU A 792 -15.79 -4.18 24.50
C LEU A 792 -17.18 -3.56 24.68
N LEU A 793 -18.18 -4.39 25.01
CA LEU A 793 -19.54 -3.95 25.31
C LEU A 793 -19.61 -3.00 26.51
N ASP A 794 -18.85 -3.27 27.57
CA ASP A 794 -18.81 -2.40 28.76
C ASP A 794 -18.44 -0.96 28.38
N ASN A 795 -17.52 -0.77 27.43
CA ASN A 795 -17.11 0.57 26.99
C ASN A 795 -18.22 1.30 26.22
N LEU A 796 -18.95 0.59 25.35
CA LEU A 796 -20.09 1.14 24.61
C LEU A 796 -21.26 1.48 25.56
N LEU A 797 -21.67 0.51 26.39
CA LEU A 797 -22.85 0.61 27.24
C LEU A 797 -22.65 1.57 28.42
N ALA A 798 -21.41 1.79 28.88
CA ALA A 798 -21.09 2.80 29.86
C ALA A 798 -21.22 4.23 29.31
N ASN A 799 -21.04 4.42 28.00
CA ASN A 799 -21.05 5.74 27.36
C ASN A 799 -21.99 5.78 26.13
N PRO A 800 -23.29 5.49 26.28
CA PRO A 800 -24.20 5.36 25.14
C PRO A 800 -24.55 6.71 24.52
N HIS A 801 -24.24 7.84 25.18
CA HIS A 801 -24.42 9.20 24.67
C HIS A 801 -23.36 9.61 23.65
N LEU A 802 -22.18 8.99 23.71
CA LEU A 802 -21.11 9.21 22.75
C LEU A 802 -21.49 8.63 21.39
N SER A 803 -20.97 9.25 20.35
CA SER A 803 -21.22 8.80 18.99
C SER A 803 -20.62 7.43 18.78
N MET A 804 -21.40 6.48 18.25
CA MET A 804 -20.81 5.21 17.79
C MET A 804 -19.79 5.42 16.67
N VAL A 805 -19.97 6.46 15.83
CA VAL A 805 -19.09 6.69 14.67
C VAL A 805 -17.80 7.44 15.00
N GLN A 806 -17.72 8.08 16.17
CA GLN A 806 -16.57 8.91 16.54
C GLN A 806 -15.57 8.08 17.34
N ARG A 807 -14.51 7.62 16.68
CA ARG A 807 -13.37 7.02 17.37
C ARG A 807 -12.41 8.12 17.80
N SER A 808 -12.54 8.64 19.01
CA SER A 808 -11.38 9.30 19.63
C SER A 808 -10.26 8.24 19.73
N PHE A 809 -9.02 8.59 19.40
CA PHE A 809 -7.88 7.66 19.57
C PHE A 809 -7.79 7.10 21.01
N SER A 810 -8.35 7.82 21.99
CA SER A 810 -8.44 7.38 23.40
C SER A 810 -9.58 6.39 23.69
N GLU A 811 -10.53 6.19 22.78
CA GLU A 811 -11.79 5.46 22.99
C GLU A 811 -11.99 4.32 21.99
N ALA A 812 -10.91 3.78 21.43
CA ALA A 812 -10.98 2.70 20.44
C ALA A 812 -11.90 1.54 20.85
N ASN A 813 -11.93 1.19 22.14
CA ASN A 813 -12.81 0.15 22.71
C ASN A 813 -14.30 0.40 22.50
N HIS A 814 -14.74 1.66 22.35
CA HIS A 814 -16.13 2.01 22.09
C HIS A 814 -16.56 1.58 20.68
N ALA A 815 -15.70 1.83 19.67
CA ALA A 815 -15.92 1.36 18.30
C ALA A 815 -15.95 -0.17 18.23
N TYR A 816 -15.05 -0.86 18.93
CA TYR A 816 -15.09 -2.32 19.03
C TYR A 816 -16.41 -2.82 19.65
N GLY A 817 -16.87 -2.21 20.76
CA GLY A 817 -18.12 -2.56 21.43
C GLY A 817 -19.38 -2.37 20.57
N SER A 818 -19.33 -1.47 19.60
CA SER A 818 -20.43 -1.17 18.69
C SER A 818 -20.78 -2.29 17.70
N PHE A 819 -20.02 -3.39 17.67
CA PHE A 819 -20.35 -4.60 16.89
C PHE A 819 -21.79 -5.10 17.14
N ILE A 820 -22.31 -4.86 18.35
CA ILE A 820 -23.68 -5.20 18.73
C ILE A 820 -24.74 -4.51 17.85
N PHE A 821 -24.42 -3.38 17.22
CA PHE A 821 -25.28 -2.77 16.22
C PHE A 821 -25.32 -3.60 14.92
N ALA A 822 -24.17 -4.07 14.42
CA ALA A 822 -24.13 -4.98 13.27
C ALA A 822 -24.88 -6.29 13.55
N THR A 823 -24.70 -6.84 14.76
CA THR A 823 -25.47 -7.99 15.24
C THR A 823 -26.97 -7.72 15.29
N PHE A 824 -27.39 -6.53 15.76
CA PHE A 824 -28.81 -6.15 15.77
C PHE A 824 -29.38 -6.06 14.34
N LEU A 825 -28.62 -5.51 13.39
CA LEU A 825 -29.03 -5.49 11.98
C LEU A 825 -29.20 -6.90 11.43
N GLU A 826 -28.27 -7.80 11.68
CA GLU A 826 -28.39 -9.20 11.27
C GLU A 826 -29.61 -9.89 11.91
N GLU A 827 -29.69 -9.88 13.23
CA GLU A 827 -30.64 -10.72 13.96
C GLU A 827 -32.06 -10.15 13.94
N GLN A 828 -32.20 -8.85 14.17
CA GLN A 828 -33.51 -8.22 14.37
C GLN A 828 -34.06 -7.61 13.08
N VAL A 829 -33.20 -7.06 12.21
CA VAL A 829 -33.65 -6.46 10.94
C VAL A 829 -33.66 -7.49 9.81
N ALA A 830 -32.60 -8.29 9.70
CA ALA A 830 -32.45 -9.27 8.63
C ALA A 830 -32.89 -10.70 9.03
N ASN A 831 -33.44 -10.89 10.24
CA ASN A 831 -33.91 -12.19 10.76
C ASN A 831 -32.83 -13.28 10.74
N GLY A 832 -31.62 -12.95 11.21
CA GLY A 832 -30.48 -13.87 11.30
C GLY A 832 -29.74 -14.06 9.97
N ILE A 833 -29.93 -13.15 9.00
CA ILE A 833 -29.26 -13.20 7.70
C ILE A 833 -28.07 -12.23 7.69
N ALA A 834 -26.87 -12.78 7.87
CA ALA A 834 -25.59 -12.04 7.83
C ALA A 834 -25.38 -11.17 6.58
N ALA A 835 -26.04 -11.51 5.45
CA ALA A 835 -25.90 -10.82 4.17
C ALA A 835 -26.25 -9.32 4.25
N ILE A 836 -27.00 -8.85 5.25
CA ILE A 836 -27.21 -7.41 5.44
C ILE A 836 -25.88 -6.66 5.59
N ILE A 837 -24.91 -7.21 6.33
CA ILE A 837 -23.60 -6.58 6.52
C ILE A 837 -22.84 -6.57 5.20
N GLN A 838 -22.86 -7.67 4.45
CA GLN A 838 -22.27 -7.74 3.11
C GLN A 838 -22.86 -6.67 2.17
N GLN A 839 -24.18 -6.53 2.16
CA GLN A 839 -24.88 -5.56 1.32
C GLN A 839 -24.49 -4.12 1.66
N THR A 840 -24.22 -3.80 2.94
CA THR A 840 -23.72 -2.46 3.31
C THR A 840 -22.37 -2.16 2.68
N TRP A 841 -21.44 -3.11 2.71
CA TRP A 841 -20.12 -2.98 2.07
C TRP A 841 -20.21 -2.93 0.54
N GLU A 842 -21.09 -3.73 -0.06
CA GLU A 842 -21.36 -3.69 -1.50
C GLU A 842 -21.92 -2.33 -1.93
N ARG A 843 -22.82 -1.76 -1.11
CA ARG A 843 -23.39 -0.45 -1.38
C ARG A 843 -22.36 0.66 -1.23
N TYR A 844 -21.54 0.60 -0.18
CA TYR A 844 -20.42 1.52 0.00
C TYR A 844 -19.46 1.48 -1.22
N ARG A 845 -19.11 0.29 -1.71
CA ARG A 845 -18.26 0.13 -2.91
C ARG A 845 -18.81 0.81 -4.16
N VAL A 846 -20.14 0.82 -4.35
CA VAL A 846 -20.76 1.47 -5.52
C VAL A 846 -20.63 3.00 -5.44
N ASN A 847 -20.54 3.56 -4.24
CA ASN A 847 -20.36 4.98 -4.02
C ASN A 847 -19.42 5.25 -2.83
N PRO A 848 -18.09 5.08 -2.99
CA PRO A 848 -17.14 5.21 -1.89
C PRO A 848 -16.99 6.65 -1.37
N ASN A 849 -17.54 7.62 -2.10
CA ASN A 849 -17.66 9.01 -1.66
C ASN A 849 -18.90 9.25 -0.77
N ALA A 850 -19.81 8.28 -0.67
CA ALA A 850 -20.89 8.33 0.30
C ALA A 850 -20.38 7.94 1.69
N ASP A 851 -20.92 8.60 2.69
CA ASP A 851 -20.74 8.28 4.10
C ASP A 851 -21.29 6.85 4.39
N MET A 852 -20.64 6.10 5.28
CA MET A 852 -20.98 4.67 5.52
C MET A 852 -22.43 4.52 5.99
N LEU A 853 -22.93 5.49 6.74
CA LEU A 853 -24.32 5.54 7.17
C LEU A 853 -25.31 5.64 6.02
N ALA A 854 -24.95 6.35 4.95
CA ALA A 854 -25.78 6.42 3.75
C ALA A 854 -25.87 5.05 3.06
N ALA A 855 -24.79 4.26 3.10
CA ALA A 855 -24.81 2.88 2.62
C ALA A 855 -25.71 1.99 3.48
N ILE A 856 -25.65 2.12 4.82
CA ILE A 856 -26.55 1.40 5.74
C ILE A 856 -28.00 1.80 5.50
N GLU A 857 -28.31 3.10 5.48
CA GLU A 857 -29.65 3.65 5.23
C GLU A 857 -30.22 3.14 3.90
N GLU A 858 -29.42 3.10 2.85
CA GLU A 858 -29.87 2.63 1.55
C GLU A 858 -30.16 1.12 1.55
N VAL A 859 -29.35 0.31 2.23
CA VAL A 859 -29.62 -1.12 2.39
C VAL A 859 -30.90 -1.36 3.20
N LEU A 860 -31.08 -0.64 4.31
CA LEU A 860 -32.27 -0.73 5.14
C LEU A 860 -33.54 -0.38 4.35
N THR A 861 -33.49 0.70 3.57
CA THR A 861 -34.65 1.18 2.80
C THR A 861 -34.94 0.29 1.60
N GLN A 862 -33.93 -0.12 0.84
CA GLN A 862 -34.12 -0.89 -0.39
C GLN A 862 -34.41 -2.37 -0.14
N ASN A 863 -33.74 -2.98 0.85
CA ASN A 863 -33.75 -4.43 1.01
C ASN A 863 -34.63 -4.89 2.19
N TYR A 864 -34.83 -4.04 3.20
CA TYR A 864 -35.51 -4.42 4.45
C TYR A 864 -36.74 -3.55 4.77
N ASN A 865 -37.11 -2.61 3.89
CA ASN A 865 -38.27 -1.73 4.05
C ASN A 865 -38.31 -1.02 5.41
N THR A 866 -37.14 -0.57 5.89
CA THR A 866 -36.96 0.20 7.12
C THR A 866 -35.90 1.27 6.91
N ASN A 867 -35.45 1.96 7.96
CA ASN A 867 -34.45 3.02 7.89
C ASN A 867 -33.75 3.17 9.25
N LEU A 868 -32.60 3.87 9.30
CA LEU A 868 -31.87 4.13 10.54
C LEU A 868 -32.73 4.84 11.59
N ARG A 869 -33.61 5.72 11.14
CA ARG A 869 -34.53 6.49 11.99
C ARG A 869 -35.51 5.61 12.78
N ASP A 870 -35.87 4.44 12.28
CA ASP A 870 -36.79 3.50 12.93
C ASP A 870 -36.03 2.34 13.61
N VAL A 871 -34.89 1.93 13.04
CA VAL A 871 -34.01 0.84 13.54
C VAL A 871 -33.24 1.26 14.79
N PHE A 872 -32.61 2.43 14.78
CA PHE A 872 -31.68 2.85 15.84
C PHE A 872 -32.36 3.09 17.21
N PRO A 873 -33.57 3.69 17.31
CA PRO A 873 -34.27 3.80 18.59
C PRO A 873 -34.67 2.44 19.19
N GLU A 874 -34.94 1.44 18.35
CA GLU A 874 -35.25 0.09 18.82
C GLU A 874 -33.99 -0.62 19.32
N PHE A 875 -32.87 -0.47 18.61
CA PHE A 875 -31.55 -0.87 19.11
C PHE A 875 -31.27 -0.22 20.48
N ALA A 876 -31.44 1.10 20.61
CA ALA A 876 -31.24 1.83 21.86
C ALA A 876 -32.11 1.27 23.00
N ARG A 877 -33.39 0.98 22.72
CA ARG A 877 -34.30 0.37 23.69
C ARG A 877 -33.79 -0.97 24.20
N LEU A 878 -33.37 -1.87 23.32
CA LEU A 878 -32.89 -3.18 23.74
C LEU A 878 -31.62 -3.07 24.60
N ASN A 879 -30.74 -2.12 24.29
CA ASN A 879 -29.51 -1.88 25.04
C ASN A 879 -29.74 -1.21 26.41
N TYR A 880 -30.79 -0.41 26.58
CA TYR A 880 -31.15 0.16 27.89
C TYR A 880 -31.29 -0.92 28.96
N PHE A 881 -31.98 -2.01 28.63
CA PHE A 881 -32.22 -3.12 29.55
C PHE A 881 -30.97 -3.96 29.83
N MET A 882 -29.93 -3.85 29.00
CA MET A 882 -28.65 -4.51 29.25
C MET A 882 -27.75 -3.70 30.20
N ASN A 883 -28.03 -2.41 30.42
CA ASN A 883 -27.19 -1.49 31.20
C ASN A 883 -27.37 -1.60 32.73
N GLN A 884 -28.47 -2.19 33.25
CA GLN A 884 -28.79 -2.15 34.70
C GLN A 884 -28.86 -3.52 35.42
N GLY A 885 -28.10 -4.53 34.98
CA GLY A 885 -27.85 -5.71 35.82
C GLY A 885 -29.05 -6.65 36.07
N THR A 886 -30.18 -6.48 35.39
CA THR A 886 -31.38 -7.33 35.48
C THR A 886 -31.12 -8.80 35.11
N TYR A 887 -30.00 -9.11 34.46
CA TYR A 887 -29.58 -10.46 34.10
C TYR A 887 -28.94 -11.25 35.27
N ASP A 888 -28.49 -10.58 36.33
CA ASP A 888 -27.68 -11.22 37.39
C ASP A 888 -28.48 -12.18 38.28
N ALA A 889 -29.79 -11.99 38.42
CA ALA A 889 -30.64 -12.82 39.29
C ALA A 889 -31.26 -14.05 38.59
N VAL A 890 -31.57 -13.97 37.29
CA VAL A 890 -32.39 -14.98 36.59
C VAL A 890 -31.54 -16.11 36.00
N VAL A 891 -30.31 -15.83 35.57
CA VAL A 891 -29.49 -16.79 34.82
C VAL A 891 -28.97 -18.01 35.63
N PRO A 892 -28.65 -17.99 36.95
CA PRO A 892 -28.08 -19.16 37.60
C PRO A 892 -29.15 -20.20 37.96
N GLN A 893 -30.41 -19.76 38.06
CA GLN A 893 -31.56 -20.62 38.34
C GLN A 893 -32.02 -21.38 37.10
N ALA A 894 -31.67 -20.90 35.90
CA ALA A 894 -32.09 -21.50 34.65
C ALA A 894 -31.03 -22.42 34.01
N TYR A 895 -29.72 -22.18 34.20
CA TYR A 895 -28.64 -22.95 33.54
C TYR A 895 -27.39 -23.15 34.42
N PRO A 896 -27.35 -24.17 35.29
CA PRO A 896 -26.22 -24.39 36.19
C PRO A 896 -24.96 -25.02 35.54
N ASN A 897 -25.01 -25.47 34.27
CA ASN A 897 -23.91 -26.20 33.62
C ASN A 897 -23.65 -25.72 32.17
N VAL A 898 -22.76 -24.75 31.99
CA VAL A 898 -22.44 -24.09 30.69
C VAL A 898 -21.31 -24.81 29.92
N GLN A 899 -21.02 -26.08 30.22
CA GLN A 899 -19.99 -26.86 29.49
C GLN A 899 -20.53 -27.80 28.39
N ASP A 900 -21.85 -27.90 28.19
CA ASP A 900 -22.44 -28.81 27.20
C ASP A 900 -23.45 -28.08 26.29
N LEU A 901 -22.95 -27.46 25.22
CA LEU A 901 -23.73 -26.61 24.28
C LEU A 901 -24.25 -27.37 23.05
N GLY A 902 -24.05 -28.69 22.96
CA GLY A 902 -24.41 -29.50 21.78
C GLY A 902 -25.90 -29.50 21.42
N SER A 903 -26.79 -29.10 22.34
CA SER A 903 -28.24 -29.09 22.12
C SER A 903 -28.86 -27.70 21.82
N LEU A 904 -28.05 -26.63 21.66
CA LEU A 904 -28.54 -25.25 21.59
C LEU A 904 -28.53 -24.61 20.18
N GLN A 905 -28.36 -25.39 19.12
CA GLN A 905 -28.24 -24.89 17.74
C GLN A 905 -29.47 -24.16 17.15
N ASN A 906 -30.63 -24.13 17.83
CA ASN A 906 -31.89 -23.66 17.21
C ASN A 906 -32.61 -22.50 17.93
N ASN A 907 -31.96 -21.75 18.82
CA ASN A 907 -32.64 -20.64 19.53
C ASN A 907 -31.69 -19.49 19.91
N TRP A 908 -31.04 -18.88 18.93
CA TRP A 908 -30.16 -17.72 19.11
C TRP A 908 -30.90 -16.41 19.38
N ALA A 909 -32.24 -16.40 19.33
CA ALA A 909 -33.07 -15.21 19.48
C ALA A 909 -33.16 -14.62 20.91
N LEU A 910 -32.49 -15.18 21.92
CA LEU A 910 -32.38 -14.60 23.28
C LEU A 910 -31.02 -14.90 23.93
N TRP A 911 -29.95 -14.35 23.35
CA TRP A 911 -28.65 -13.95 23.94
C TRP A 911 -28.33 -14.43 25.38
N ARG A 912 -27.94 -15.71 25.52
CA ARG A 912 -27.92 -16.46 26.80
C ARG A 912 -26.55 -16.76 27.44
N ILE A 913 -25.47 -16.05 27.07
CA ILE A 913 -24.09 -16.39 27.52
C ILE A 913 -23.45 -15.31 28.44
N PHE A 914 -24.14 -14.21 28.71
CA PHE A 914 -23.52 -12.96 29.17
C PHE A 914 -23.08 -12.82 30.64
N ARG A 915 -22.90 -13.89 31.42
CA ARG A 915 -22.67 -13.69 32.87
C ARG A 915 -21.59 -14.52 33.56
N ASP A 916 -21.19 -15.68 33.06
CA ASP A 916 -20.26 -16.53 33.84
C ASP A 916 -18.82 -15.97 33.97
N ARG A 917 -18.54 -14.78 33.39
CA ARG A 917 -17.25 -14.08 33.50
C ARG A 917 -17.30 -12.67 34.11
N LEU A 918 -18.45 -12.20 34.61
CA LEU A 918 -18.51 -10.91 35.32
C LEU A 918 -18.13 -11.10 36.79
N PRO A 919 -17.13 -10.37 37.34
CA PRO A 919 -16.71 -10.54 38.72
C PRO A 919 -17.88 -10.28 39.69
N GLN A 920 -18.28 -11.30 40.45
CA GLN A 920 -19.37 -11.23 41.45
C GLN A 920 -19.16 -10.19 42.57
N ASN A 921 -17.97 -9.58 42.63
CA ASN A 921 -17.54 -8.69 43.70
C ASN A 921 -17.34 -7.24 43.26
N ASP A 922 -17.64 -6.88 42.01
CA ASP A 922 -17.71 -5.49 41.59
C ASP A 922 -19.18 -5.08 41.46
N PRO A 923 -19.81 -4.60 42.55
CA PRO A 923 -21.13 -4.00 42.45
C PRO A 923 -20.92 -2.74 41.63
N ARG A 924 -21.14 -2.83 40.31
CA ARG A 924 -21.02 -1.74 39.35
C ARG A 924 -21.48 -0.49 40.06
N ARG A 925 -20.50 0.34 40.43
CA ARG A 925 -20.78 1.67 40.92
C ARG A 925 -21.54 2.29 39.74
N ASN A 926 -22.86 2.37 39.84
CA ASN A 926 -23.55 3.56 39.36
C ASN A 926 -22.69 4.68 39.93
N SER A 927 -21.79 5.21 39.12
CA SER A 927 -20.96 6.32 39.53
C SER A 927 -21.98 7.32 40.08
N PRO A 928 -21.88 7.73 41.34
CA PRO A 928 -22.75 8.77 41.88
C PRO A 928 -22.66 10.06 41.04
N ASN A 929 -21.69 10.13 40.12
CA ASN A 929 -21.53 11.15 39.11
C ASN A 929 -22.15 10.65 37.78
N ASP A 930 -23.32 11.17 37.41
CA ASP A 930 -23.87 11.55 36.07
C ASP A 930 -23.32 10.94 34.75
N THR A 931 -22.60 9.82 34.75
CA THR A 931 -21.71 9.45 33.63
C THR A 931 -22.26 8.37 32.69
N ALA A 932 -23.33 7.65 33.06
CA ALA A 932 -23.88 6.58 32.23
C ALA A 932 -24.92 7.06 31.17
N ALA A 933 -25.07 8.36 30.94
CA ALA A 933 -26.18 8.97 30.17
C ALA A 933 -27.60 8.59 30.64
N VAL A 934 -27.73 7.86 31.75
CA VAL A 934 -29.00 7.61 32.42
C VAL A 934 -29.18 8.69 33.46
N VAL A 935 -29.97 9.72 33.12
CA VAL A 935 -30.33 10.78 34.05
C VAL A 935 -31.50 10.27 34.89
N VAL A 936 -31.19 9.75 36.08
CA VAL A 936 -32.23 9.42 37.07
C VAL A 936 -32.69 10.72 37.72
N VAL A 937 -33.93 11.08 37.46
CA VAL A 937 -34.49 12.33 37.95
C VAL A 937 -34.66 12.27 39.47
N GLY A 938 -34.11 13.28 40.16
CA GLY A 938 -34.19 13.43 41.62
C GLY A 938 -35.63 13.63 42.13
N PRO A 939 -35.83 13.71 43.46
CA PRO A 939 -37.15 13.80 44.05
C PRO A 939 -37.93 15.01 43.51
N ILE A 940 -39.11 14.76 42.94
CA ILE A 940 -39.98 15.82 42.43
C ILE A 940 -40.62 16.53 43.63
N ASN A 941 -39.97 17.56 44.15
CA ASN A 941 -40.60 18.48 45.11
C ASN A 941 -41.61 19.36 44.34
N GLN A 942 -42.74 19.68 44.99
CA GLN A 942 -44.01 20.22 44.47
C GLN A 942 -43.97 21.53 43.62
N GLN A 943 -42.80 22.02 43.19
CA GLN A 943 -42.66 23.02 42.13
C GLN A 943 -41.79 22.43 41.01
N ALA A 944 -42.47 21.73 40.09
CA ALA A 944 -41.91 20.81 39.12
C ALA A 944 -41.36 21.49 37.85
N ASN A 945 -40.22 22.15 37.98
CA ASN A 945 -39.36 22.44 36.83
C ASN A 945 -38.01 21.77 37.08
N LEU A 946 -37.84 20.57 36.54
CA LEU A 946 -36.57 19.84 36.57
C LEU A 946 -35.67 20.40 35.47
N TYR A 947 -34.89 21.43 35.78
CA TYR A 947 -33.76 21.81 34.93
C TYR A 947 -32.62 20.79 35.13
N PRO A 948 -31.78 20.54 34.12
CA PRO A 948 -30.57 19.73 34.30
C PRO A 948 -29.76 20.32 35.46
N ILE A 949 -29.56 19.52 36.50
CA ILE A 949 -28.81 19.92 37.69
C ILE A 949 -27.37 20.20 37.22
N ASN A 950 -26.90 21.44 37.38
CA ASN A 950 -25.52 21.90 37.15
C ASN A 950 -25.00 22.16 35.71
N GLY A 951 -25.86 22.38 34.70
CA GLY A 951 -25.38 22.92 33.40
C GLY A 951 -24.55 21.95 32.54
N ASN A 952 -24.38 20.70 32.97
CA ASN A 952 -23.83 19.61 32.18
C ASN A 952 -25.00 18.84 31.53
N THR A 953 -25.62 19.40 30.50
CA THR A 953 -26.48 18.58 29.63
C THR A 953 -25.57 17.63 28.85
N PRO A 954 -25.76 16.30 28.91
CA PRO A 954 -25.02 15.38 28.07
C PRO A 954 -25.29 15.75 26.62
N ASN A 955 -24.21 16.05 25.92
CA ASN A 955 -24.21 16.25 24.49
C ASN A 955 -24.43 14.89 23.84
N ILE A 956 -25.55 14.73 23.12
CA ILE A 956 -25.82 13.49 22.39
C ILE A 956 -25.22 13.65 21.01
N ASP A 957 -24.16 12.89 20.75
CA ASP A 957 -23.48 12.94 19.47
C ASP A 957 -24.21 12.08 18.43
N HIS A 958 -23.69 12.03 17.20
CA HIS A 958 -24.29 11.29 16.09
C HIS A 958 -24.37 9.78 16.39
N LEU A 959 -25.52 9.12 16.20
CA LEU A 959 -25.77 7.76 16.70
C LEU A 959 -25.49 7.62 18.21
N GLY A 960 -25.74 8.67 18.98
CA GLY A 960 -25.73 8.66 20.44
C GLY A 960 -27.15 8.52 21.01
N VAL A 961 -27.23 8.09 22.27
CA VAL A 961 -28.45 7.88 23.02
C VAL A 961 -28.33 8.45 24.43
N THR A 962 -29.32 9.23 24.85
CA THR A 962 -29.54 9.54 26.28
C THR A 962 -30.80 8.85 26.78
N TYR A 963 -30.74 8.39 28.02
CA TYR A 963 -31.87 7.83 28.75
C TYR A 963 -32.25 8.79 29.88
N VAL A 964 -33.50 9.21 29.95
CA VAL A 964 -34.04 9.94 31.11
C VAL A 964 -35.00 9.04 31.85
N GLU A 965 -34.73 8.79 33.13
CA GLU A 965 -35.45 7.81 33.92
C GLU A 965 -36.21 8.49 35.05
N PHE A 966 -37.53 8.29 35.07
CA PHE A 966 -38.44 8.75 36.12
C PHE A 966 -38.87 7.53 36.93
N ARG A 967 -38.47 7.46 38.20
CA ARG A 967 -38.85 6.34 39.10
C ARG A 967 -39.98 6.75 40.02
N THR A 968 -40.98 5.90 40.18
CA THR A 968 -42.05 6.16 41.16
C THR A 968 -41.53 6.14 42.59
N SER A 969 -40.50 5.35 42.89
CA SER A 969 -39.82 5.35 44.20
C SER A 969 -39.21 6.70 44.59
N ASN A 970 -38.90 7.55 43.62
CA ASN A 970 -38.36 8.88 43.85
C ASN A 970 -39.47 9.92 44.10
N LEU A 971 -40.73 9.52 43.92
CA LEU A 971 -41.87 10.35 44.21
C LEU A 971 -42.36 10.09 45.62
N ASN A 972 -42.45 11.15 46.43
CA ASN A 972 -43.11 11.11 47.74
C ASN A 972 -44.65 11.12 47.59
N LEU A 973 -45.20 10.25 46.73
CA LEU A 973 -46.65 10.11 46.57
C LEU A 973 -47.27 9.46 47.80
N GLN A 974 -48.32 10.07 48.35
CA GLN A 974 -49.09 9.47 49.44
C GLN A 974 -49.80 8.22 48.92
N PRO A 975 -49.84 7.11 49.70
CA PRO A 975 -50.58 5.92 49.33
C PRO A 975 -52.04 6.25 48.98
N GLY A 976 -52.49 5.84 47.79
CA GLY A 976 -53.87 6.03 47.32
C GLY A 976 -54.08 7.17 46.32
N ASN A 977 -53.11 8.09 46.17
CA ASN A 977 -53.19 9.12 45.13
C ASN A 977 -52.88 8.52 43.75
N THR A 978 -53.61 8.95 42.73
CA THR A 978 -53.22 8.73 41.33
C THR A 978 -52.48 9.96 40.82
N ALA A 979 -51.52 9.78 39.91
CA ALA A 979 -50.76 10.87 39.36
C ALA A 979 -50.51 10.64 37.88
N ASP A 980 -50.66 11.67 37.07
CA ASP A 980 -50.25 11.66 35.67
C ASP A 980 -48.89 12.36 35.52
N LEU A 981 -47.99 11.79 34.72
CA LEU A 981 -46.69 12.36 34.40
C LEU A 981 -46.77 13.06 33.05
N GLU A 982 -46.70 14.39 33.05
CA GLU A 982 -46.61 15.21 31.84
C GLU A 982 -45.15 15.46 31.50
N LEU A 983 -44.75 15.10 30.28
CA LEU A 983 -43.38 15.25 29.79
C LEU A 983 -43.37 16.17 28.59
N MET A 984 -42.50 17.18 28.62
CA MET A 984 -42.16 18.04 27.50
C MET A 984 -40.64 17.99 27.30
N ILE A 985 -40.20 17.62 26.11
CA ILE A 985 -38.78 17.56 25.75
C ILE A 985 -38.55 18.56 24.63
N THR A 986 -37.66 19.50 24.84
CA THR A 986 -37.31 20.53 23.87
C THR A 986 -35.87 20.33 23.40
N ILE A 987 -35.71 20.20 22.10
CA ILE A 987 -34.41 20.08 21.44
C ILE A 987 -34.23 21.31 20.55
N PRO A 988 -33.23 22.17 20.82
CA PRO A 988 -33.02 23.37 20.02
C PRO A 988 -32.70 23.03 18.55
N GLU A 989 -33.48 23.54 17.60
CA GLU A 989 -33.28 23.30 16.16
C GLU A 989 -32.44 24.42 15.56
N ARG A 990 -31.16 24.16 15.30
CA ARG A 990 -30.24 25.15 14.70
C ARG A 990 -30.32 25.24 13.16
N GLY A 991 -31.52 25.17 12.60
CA GLY A 991 -31.79 25.60 11.22
C GLY A 991 -32.20 24.53 10.20
N GLY A 992 -33.46 24.09 10.24
CA GLY A 992 -34.13 23.53 9.06
C GLY A 992 -33.88 22.04 8.81
N LEU A 993 -33.85 21.22 9.86
CA LEU A 993 -33.69 19.78 9.72
C LEU A 993 -34.90 19.20 8.97
N VAL A 994 -34.64 18.44 7.90
CA VAL A 994 -35.69 17.69 7.22
C VAL A 994 -36.31 16.68 8.19
N PRO A 995 -37.61 16.33 8.07
CA PRO A 995 -38.27 15.46 9.04
C PRO A 995 -37.57 14.12 9.31
N LEU A 996 -36.86 13.57 8.33
CA LEU A 996 -36.11 12.32 8.45
C LEU A 996 -34.91 12.43 9.38
N ASP A 997 -34.33 13.63 9.47
CA ASP A 997 -33.10 13.95 10.18
C ASP A 997 -33.36 14.40 11.63
N ARG A 998 -34.62 14.52 12.03
CA ARG A 998 -34.96 14.97 13.39
C ARG A 998 -34.62 13.88 14.41
N PRO A 999 -34.16 14.22 15.62
CA PRO A 999 -34.03 13.24 16.70
C PRO A 999 -35.33 12.46 16.94
N ARG A 1000 -35.22 11.24 17.45
CA ARG A 1000 -36.37 10.44 17.86
C ARG A 1000 -36.46 10.43 19.38
N VAL A 1001 -37.67 10.63 19.88
CA VAL A 1001 -38.02 10.48 21.29
C VAL A 1001 -38.99 9.31 21.41
N SER A 1002 -38.62 8.31 22.21
CA SER A 1002 -39.56 7.27 22.64
C SER A 1002 -39.74 7.29 24.15
N VAL A 1003 -40.93 6.87 24.59
CA VAL A 1003 -41.27 6.76 26.01
C VAL A 1003 -41.73 5.34 26.31
N ILE A 1004 -41.22 4.77 27.40
CA ILE A 1004 -41.47 3.39 27.80
C ILE A 1004 -41.92 3.38 29.27
N PRO A 1005 -43.22 3.21 29.53
CA PRO A 1005 -43.72 2.99 30.87
C PRO A 1005 -43.51 1.54 31.29
N ILE A 1006 -42.74 1.29 32.35
CA ILE A 1006 -42.33 -0.04 32.80
C ILE A 1006 -43.04 -0.35 34.13
N GLN A 1007 -43.96 -1.33 34.12
CA GLN A 1007 -44.73 -1.71 35.30
C GLN A 1007 -43.88 -2.34 36.41
N VAL A 1008 -43.08 -3.34 36.03
CA VAL A 1008 -42.14 -4.02 36.91
C VAL A 1008 -40.85 -4.18 36.12
N PHE A 1009 -39.75 -3.62 36.60
CA PHE A 1009 -38.48 -3.63 35.85
C PHE A 1009 -37.90 -5.03 35.65
N ASP A 1010 -38.12 -5.95 36.59
CA ASP A 1010 -37.74 -7.36 36.44
C ASP A 1010 -38.77 -8.18 35.64
N GLY A 1011 -39.91 -7.57 35.28
CA GLY A 1011 -41.01 -8.21 34.55
C GLY A 1011 -40.80 -8.11 33.04
N VAL A 1012 -40.37 -9.21 32.42
CA VAL A 1012 -40.27 -9.35 30.96
C VAL A 1012 -41.51 -10.05 30.37
N PRO A 1013 -41.93 -9.74 29.12
CA PRO A 1013 -41.35 -8.74 28.21
C PRO A 1013 -41.78 -7.30 28.53
N HIS A 1014 -40.90 -6.34 28.29
CA HIS A 1014 -41.23 -4.91 28.42
C HIS A 1014 -42.07 -4.41 27.24
N PRO A 1015 -42.87 -3.34 27.44
CA PRO A 1015 -43.65 -2.73 26.36
C PRO A 1015 -42.76 -2.25 25.18
N PRO A 1016 -43.30 -2.22 23.95
CA PRO A 1016 -42.61 -1.65 22.80
C PRO A 1016 -42.43 -0.14 22.95
N ASN A 1017 -41.49 0.42 22.17
CA ASN A 1017 -41.28 1.86 22.07
C ASN A 1017 -42.58 2.60 21.70
N GLN A 1018 -42.96 3.61 22.48
CA GLN A 1018 -43.99 4.58 22.08
C GLN A 1018 -43.32 5.86 21.59
N PHE A 1019 -43.31 6.07 20.27
CA PHE A 1019 -42.69 7.25 19.67
C PHE A 1019 -43.54 8.50 19.88
N VAL A 1020 -42.90 9.59 20.29
CA VAL A 1020 -43.53 10.91 20.40
C VAL A 1020 -43.24 11.69 19.14
N ASN A 1021 -44.28 12.25 18.52
CA ASN A 1021 -44.11 13.10 17.34
C ASN A 1021 -43.60 14.47 17.75
N ALA A 1022 -42.62 14.99 16.99
CA ALA A 1022 -42.12 16.34 17.18
C ALA A 1022 -43.18 17.38 16.75
N LEU A 1023 -43.43 18.36 17.59
CA LEU A 1023 -44.09 19.61 17.27
C LEU A 1023 -43.01 20.64 16.98
N VAL A 1024 -43.03 21.22 15.78
CA VAL A 1024 -42.11 22.31 15.43
C VAL A 1024 -42.68 23.62 15.98
N THR A 1025 -42.05 24.17 17.00
CA THR A 1025 -42.47 25.41 17.66
C THR A 1025 -41.38 26.45 17.53
N GLY A 1026 -41.45 27.27 16.49
CA GLY A 1026 -40.40 28.23 16.17
C GLY A 1026 -39.15 27.53 15.61
N ALA A 1027 -38.01 27.75 16.25
CA ALA A 1027 -36.73 27.12 15.92
C ALA A 1027 -36.39 25.95 16.85
N ASP A 1028 -37.35 25.39 17.60
CA ASP A 1028 -37.10 24.25 18.49
C ASP A 1028 -38.06 23.09 18.15
N LEU A 1029 -37.58 21.86 18.34
CA LEU A 1029 -38.38 20.65 18.29
C LEU A 1029 -38.91 20.32 19.69
N THR A 1030 -40.23 20.31 19.86
CA THR A 1030 -40.88 19.99 21.12
C THR A 1030 -41.61 18.66 21.03
N TYR A 1031 -41.35 17.75 21.96
CA TYR A 1031 -42.01 16.45 22.10
C TYR A 1031 -42.80 16.45 23.40
N SER A 1032 -44.11 16.27 23.31
CA SER A 1032 -44.97 16.27 24.50
C SER A 1032 -45.77 14.98 24.59
N THR A 1033 -45.82 14.39 25.78
CA THR A 1033 -46.65 13.22 26.07
C THR A 1033 -47.10 13.22 27.53
N THR A 1034 -48.21 12.53 27.82
CA THR A 1034 -48.75 12.36 29.16
C THR A 1034 -48.88 10.88 29.47
N ILE A 1035 -48.22 10.41 30.52
CA ILE A 1035 -48.35 9.04 31.01
C ILE A 1035 -49.38 9.03 32.13
N GLN A 1036 -50.55 8.46 31.83
CA GLN A 1036 -51.64 8.35 32.79
C GLN A 1036 -51.34 7.30 33.85
N ASN A 1037 -51.76 7.56 35.09
CA ASN A 1037 -51.60 6.65 36.22
C ASN A 1037 -50.13 6.22 36.45
N PHE A 1038 -49.21 7.18 36.45
CA PHE A 1038 -47.77 6.97 36.60
C PHE A 1038 -47.42 6.07 37.79
N GLN A 1039 -48.18 6.15 38.89
CA GLN A 1039 -48.01 5.33 40.09
C GLN A 1039 -48.15 3.80 39.86
N GLN A 1040 -48.72 3.37 38.73
CA GLN A 1040 -48.83 1.96 38.35
C GLN A 1040 -47.54 1.41 37.72
N TYR A 1041 -46.57 2.27 37.45
CA TYR A 1041 -45.29 1.90 36.85
C TYR A 1041 -44.16 1.98 37.89
N ASP A 1042 -43.20 1.07 37.84
CA ASP A 1042 -41.95 1.21 38.58
C ASP A 1042 -41.18 2.44 38.08
N ARG A 1043 -41.14 2.60 36.75
CA ARG A 1043 -40.46 3.72 36.10
C ARG A 1043 -41.00 4.05 34.71
N VAL A 1044 -40.76 5.27 34.26
CA VAL A 1044 -40.91 5.69 32.86
C VAL A 1044 -39.53 6.06 32.33
N VAL A 1045 -39.18 5.49 31.18
CA VAL A 1045 -37.90 5.74 30.51
C VAL A 1045 -38.17 6.52 29.24
N VAL A 1046 -37.47 7.63 29.08
CA VAL A 1046 -37.45 8.41 27.84
C VAL A 1046 -36.12 8.11 27.14
N ILE A 1047 -36.20 7.64 25.91
CA ILE A 1047 -35.03 7.40 25.06
C ILE A 1047 -34.98 8.50 24.02
N ILE A 1048 -33.84 9.17 23.94
CA ILE A 1048 -33.60 10.23 22.97
C ILE A 1048 -32.41 9.82 22.14
N SER A 1049 -32.67 9.44 20.89
CA SER A 1049 -31.64 8.98 19.96
C SER A 1049 -31.39 10.03 18.90
N ASN A 1050 -30.11 10.37 18.70
CA ASN A 1050 -29.67 11.28 17.65
C ASN A 1050 -29.13 10.49 16.47
N ILE A 1051 -29.63 10.74 15.26
CA ILE A 1051 -29.24 10.04 14.03
C ILE A 1051 -28.53 10.97 13.03
N LEU A 1052 -28.18 12.20 13.45
CA LEU A 1052 -27.63 13.24 12.56
C LEU A 1052 -26.12 13.25 12.37
N PRO A 1053 -25.59 13.04 11.16
CA PRO A 1053 -24.17 13.20 10.84
C PRO A 1053 -23.87 14.66 10.48
N VAL A 1054 -24.11 15.63 11.37
CA VAL A 1054 -23.76 17.03 11.07
C VAL A 1054 -22.35 17.32 11.57
N ARG A 1055 -21.40 17.35 10.62
CA ARG A 1055 -20.04 17.84 10.83
C ARG A 1055 -20.13 19.28 11.36
N ASN A 1056 -19.59 19.55 12.56
CA ASN A 1056 -19.59 20.85 13.31
C ASN A 1056 -20.65 21.03 14.42
N PHE A 1057 -21.31 19.98 14.91
CA PHE A 1057 -22.20 20.12 16.07
C PHE A 1057 -21.46 19.88 17.40
N ASP A 1058 -21.50 20.86 18.32
CA ASP A 1058 -21.09 20.72 19.73
C ASP A 1058 -22.10 19.88 20.53
N GLY A 1059 -22.49 18.71 20.01
CA GLY A 1059 -23.47 17.79 20.57
C GLY A 1059 -24.91 18.31 20.67
N MET A 1060 -25.89 17.40 20.67
CA MET A 1060 -27.29 17.77 20.83
C MET A 1060 -27.62 17.98 22.31
N ARG A 1061 -27.97 19.22 22.67
CA ARG A 1061 -28.47 19.54 24.01
C ARG A 1061 -29.95 19.23 24.09
N VAL A 1062 -30.32 18.44 25.11
CA VAL A 1062 -31.71 18.12 25.41
C VAL A 1062 -32.15 18.91 26.64
N HIS A 1063 -33.25 19.64 26.51
CA HIS A 1063 -33.99 20.18 27.63
C HIS A 1063 -35.24 19.32 27.86
N TYR A 1064 -35.56 19.02 29.11
CA TYR A 1064 -36.81 18.38 29.46
C TYR A 1064 -37.47 19.15 30.60
N GLN A 1065 -38.80 19.15 30.59
CA GLN A 1065 -39.66 19.64 31.65
C GLN A 1065 -40.65 18.52 31.95
N ALA A 1066 -40.74 18.14 33.22
CA ALA A 1066 -41.67 17.11 33.67
C ALA A 1066 -42.56 17.67 34.79
N GLY A 1067 -43.87 17.55 34.62
CA GLY A 1067 -44.88 17.91 35.59
C GLY A 1067 -45.59 16.67 36.13
N LEU A 1068 -45.96 16.68 37.41
CA LEU A 1068 -46.76 15.61 38.01
C LEU A 1068 -48.11 16.18 38.44
N ASN A 1069 -49.19 15.70 37.82
CA ASN A 1069 -50.55 16.08 38.14
C ASN A 1069 -51.18 15.03 39.05
N VAL A 1070 -51.23 15.31 40.36
CA VAL A 1070 -51.80 14.42 41.37
C VAL A 1070 -53.31 14.65 41.45
N HIS A 1071 -54.10 13.58 41.36
CA HIS A 1071 -55.57 13.60 41.39
C HIS A 1071 -56.14 13.11 42.71
#